data_AF-A0A7J2U0X2-F1
#
_entry.id   AF-A0A7J2U0X2-F1
#
_cell.length_a   1.000
_cell.length_b   1.000
_cell.length_c   1.000
_cell.angle_alpha   90.00
_cell.angle_beta   90.00
_cell.angle_gamma   90.00
#
_symmetry.space_group_name_H-M   'P 1'
#
loop_
_entity.id
_entity.type
_entity.pdbx_description
1 polymer ?
#
loop_
_entity_poly.entity_id
_entity_poly.type
_entity_poly.pdbx_seq_one_letter_code
_entity_poly.pdbx_strand_id
1 'polypeptide(L)'
;MSSSHSSYSRQGLAALYAFTPFKIIYTSPHVQGAEDATIISFWYPKGMTGFFCKDADNQFLSRPIQNIVGDNKCKHFRELWRVPLREKIGNKIYIYERFPAIKFSPQNKKYIVIINRTVLEYLEGKVSKDVAKKAVENSCKMGSFALAEFSYESINRPNFCRYGLVLITHRHPCPLINICPLTRSPSSNSCPHFISWSNARESYAGLYKVTADVRIRIREFIGEKVRVLRSLLVLPYKGRPFLKVVFIDPINVLAYYDAVNFLPKKFVDRMLRIKFNKTLGIRLYMTSALRITLSDKVLEDLLQDLMKDPLAWSWLEFKADLLTIANALPEERRRAPFKPWNLLERMLCNSINDNTGEEILKKIFNADSTSMRKAMKFIAVHTLAHMIMLGLWSYLGLSGDELSYVILPRDESYDIWVFEASSGGYGFLKYLAEHREVLYRIVSNAFRNVLQPNQCIVSVDSNTLSMLRNIVSSTIADLRQASSLSKQEIQRLDSIRKQIDVLTSRISHLYNTHRVTPHNYTVNRCLAKIIPGKLKEHFNKVIDKFLMTFNLFDGTINYYFIEESCISGPFIQPFSVSCVIAKTISDGVFQSGLKKPLKKPVIEWIEEAKSSIDISTWVLSIHDNDDIIKALKKVCSNGAKVRLLLGRGIFSDDNAYTSAINSLKRLSQELNQCIEVRLYNKGQLHAKMIIVDKVATIQGSFNLTKAALTSNIETAQVIIDPEEVRRSVEEFEKLWNEAEAIRRAEDLTSNQ
;
A
#
# COMPACT_ATOMS: atom_id res chain seq x y z
N MET A 1 -44.52 -1.49 14.67
CA MET A 1 -44.43 -2.43 13.51
C MET A 1 -43.71 -1.73 12.37
N SER A 2 -42.85 -2.49 11.67
CA SER A 2 -41.96 -2.16 10.54
C SER A 2 -40.91 -1.05 10.71
N SER A 3 -39.78 -1.46 11.27
CA SER A 3 -38.44 -0.93 11.02
C SER A 3 -38.09 -0.99 9.52
N SER A 4 -37.88 0.16 8.89
CA SER A 4 -37.17 0.25 7.60
C SER A 4 -35.76 0.78 7.83
N HIS A 5 -34.86 -0.11 8.22
CA HIS A 5 -33.43 0.11 8.04
C HIS A 5 -33.05 0.00 6.55
N SER A 6 -31.99 0.73 6.20
CA SER A 6 -31.14 0.63 5.00
C SER A 6 -31.49 1.51 3.78
N SER A 7 -30.73 2.60 3.66
CA SER A 7 -30.18 3.01 2.37
C SER A 7 -28.80 3.67 2.58
N TYR A 8 -27.74 2.85 2.60
CA TYR A 8 -26.37 3.37 2.45
C TYR A 8 -26.19 3.88 1.01
N SER A 9 -26.33 5.19 0.79
CA SER A 9 -25.86 5.83 -0.44
C SER A 9 -24.33 5.84 -0.41
N ARG A 10 -23.68 4.98 -1.18
CA ARG A 10 -22.21 4.93 -1.25
C ARG A 10 -21.68 6.23 -1.88
N GLN A 11 -21.02 7.07 -1.08
CA GLN A 11 -20.29 8.27 -1.50
C GLN A 11 -18.77 8.02 -1.38
N GLY A 12 -17.94 8.88 -1.97
CA GLY A 12 -16.50 8.83 -1.72
C GLY A 12 -15.70 7.78 -2.53
N LEU A 13 -14.58 7.25 -1.98
CA LEU A 13 -13.80 6.20 -2.66
C LEU A 13 -14.53 4.85 -2.76
N ALA A 14 -15.51 4.59 -1.89
CA ALA A 14 -16.44 3.47 -2.04
C ALA A 14 -17.10 3.46 -3.44
N ALA A 15 -17.29 4.65 -4.03
CA ALA A 15 -17.81 4.81 -5.38
C ALA A 15 -16.82 4.30 -6.48
N LEU A 16 -15.55 4.08 -6.14
CA LEU A 16 -14.52 3.53 -7.04
C LEU A 16 -14.32 2.02 -6.85
N TYR A 17 -14.34 1.51 -5.62
CA TYR A 17 -13.99 0.11 -5.33
C TYR A 17 -15.15 -0.88 -5.48
N ALA A 18 -16.39 -0.43 -5.30
CA ALA A 18 -17.58 -1.28 -5.41
C ALA A 18 -17.94 -1.72 -6.85
N PHE A 19 -17.14 -1.37 -7.86
CA PHE A 19 -17.55 -1.42 -9.25
C PHE A 19 -16.55 -2.15 -10.12
N THR A 20 -16.92 -3.34 -10.55
CA THR A 20 -16.35 -3.97 -11.73
C THR A 20 -17.49 -4.34 -12.66
N PRO A 21 -17.28 -4.17 -13.96
CA PRO A 21 -17.69 -2.97 -14.71
C PRO A 21 -19.19 -2.62 -14.53
N PHE A 22 -19.58 -1.33 -14.64
CA PHE A 22 -20.97 -0.83 -14.80
C PHE A 22 -21.83 -0.43 -13.58
N LYS A 23 -21.35 0.50 -12.74
CA LYS A 23 -22.19 1.59 -12.21
C LYS A 23 -21.27 2.69 -11.67
N ILE A 24 -21.67 3.95 -11.80
CA ILE A 24 -21.14 5.08 -11.01
C ILE A 24 -22.34 5.95 -10.68
N ILE A 25 -22.49 6.35 -9.42
CA ILE A 25 -23.35 7.45 -8.99
C ILE A 25 -22.42 8.46 -8.31
N TYR A 26 -22.10 9.55 -8.99
CA TYR A 26 -21.48 10.74 -8.39
C TYR A 26 -22.60 11.60 -7.78
N THR A 27 -22.35 12.23 -6.63
CA THR A 27 -23.11 13.40 -6.14
C THR A 27 -22.06 14.45 -5.78
N SER A 28 -22.13 15.65 -6.37
CA SER A 28 -21.37 16.79 -5.86
C SER A 28 -22.06 17.29 -4.58
N PRO A 29 -21.35 17.48 -3.45
CA PRO A 29 -21.88 18.33 -2.40
C PRO A 29 -21.73 19.80 -2.82
N HIS A 30 -22.79 20.57 -2.58
CA HIS A 30 -22.89 22.02 -2.71
C HIS A 30 -21.56 22.75 -2.50
N VAL A 31 -20.96 23.24 -3.58
CA VAL A 31 -20.04 24.38 -3.52
C VAL A 31 -20.90 25.61 -3.79
N GLN A 32 -20.89 26.61 -2.91
CA GLN A 32 -21.62 27.86 -3.15
C GLN A 32 -21.25 28.41 -4.54
N GLY A 33 -22.24 28.46 -5.44
CA GLY A 33 -22.07 28.88 -6.84
C GLY A 33 -21.90 27.76 -7.87
N ALA A 34 -21.86 26.49 -7.48
CA ALA A 34 -21.92 25.34 -8.39
C ALA A 34 -23.13 24.45 -8.04
N GLU A 35 -24.02 24.28 -9.01
CA GLU A 35 -25.24 23.49 -8.87
C GLU A 35 -24.91 22.00 -8.69
N ASP A 36 -25.63 21.31 -7.79
CA ASP A 36 -25.39 19.90 -7.48
C ASP A 36 -25.51 19.05 -8.74
N ALA A 37 -24.54 18.16 -8.97
CA ALA A 37 -24.48 17.35 -10.16
C ALA A 37 -24.40 15.87 -9.78
N THR A 38 -25.35 15.09 -10.29
CA THR A 38 -25.40 13.63 -10.10
C THR A 38 -25.12 12.92 -11.42
N ILE A 39 -24.05 12.11 -11.47
CA ILE A 39 -23.69 11.33 -12.67
C ILE A 39 -24.03 9.86 -12.46
N ILE A 40 -24.99 9.32 -13.21
CA ILE A 40 -25.45 7.93 -13.08
C ILE A 40 -25.06 7.12 -14.32
N SER A 41 -24.31 6.03 -14.15
CA SER A 41 -24.02 5.04 -15.20
C SER A 41 -24.89 3.79 -15.02
N PHE A 42 -25.72 3.46 -16.00
CA PHE A 42 -26.55 2.25 -15.98
C PHE A 42 -25.94 1.12 -16.80
N TRP A 43 -26.02 -0.10 -16.27
CA TRP A 43 -25.98 -1.30 -17.11
C TRP A 43 -27.41 -1.65 -17.49
N TYR A 44 -27.78 -1.33 -18.72
CA TYR A 44 -29.11 -1.64 -19.26
C TYR A 44 -28.92 -2.56 -20.47
N PRO A 45 -29.90 -3.42 -20.81
CA PRO A 45 -29.82 -4.23 -22.02
C PRO A 45 -29.47 -3.44 -23.30
N LYS A 46 -29.65 -2.11 -23.37
CA LYS A 46 -29.29 -1.28 -24.54
C LYS A 46 -27.86 -0.70 -24.55
N GLY A 47 -27.01 -0.97 -23.55
CA GLY A 47 -25.62 -0.49 -23.48
C GLY A 47 -25.30 0.29 -22.20
N MET A 48 -24.17 1.01 -22.22
CA MET A 48 -23.67 1.84 -21.11
C MET A 48 -23.97 3.30 -21.41
N THR A 49 -24.65 3.99 -20.48
CA THR A 49 -25.04 5.40 -20.66
C THR A 49 -24.83 6.15 -19.35
N GLY A 50 -24.12 7.28 -19.43
CA GLY A 50 -23.90 8.21 -18.33
C GLY A 50 -24.85 9.41 -18.41
N PHE A 51 -25.66 9.61 -17.38
CA PHE A 51 -26.63 10.71 -17.29
C PHE A 51 -26.15 11.76 -16.29
N PHE A 52 -26.41 13.05 -16.55
CA PHE A 52 -26.25 14.15 -15.61
C PHE A 52 -27.61 14.66 -15.16
N CYS A 53 -27.78 14.74 -13.84
CA CYS A 53 -28.94 15.33 -13.19
C CYS A 53 -28.51 16.48 -12.28
N LYS A 54 -29.27 17.57 -12.32
CA LYS A 54 -29.06 18.76 -11.49
C LYS A 54 -29.72 18.67 -10.09
N ASP A 55 -30.72 17.80 -9.93
CA ASP A 55 -31.64 17.78 -8.76
C ASP A 55 -32.05 16.35 -8.35
N ALA A 56 -31.10 15.41 -8.27
CA ALA A 56 -31.39 14.03 -7.86
C ALA A 56 -31.24 13.85 -6.34
N ASP A 57 -32.35 13.68 -5.63
CA ASP A 57 -32.37 13.42 -4.19
C ASP A 57 -32.03 11.94 -3.84
N ASN A 58 -31.67 11.69 -2.58
CA ASN A 58 -31.32 10.36 -2.06
C ASN A 58 -32.48 9.35 -2.10
N GLN A 59 -33.73 9.82 -2.07
CA GLN A 59 -34.94 8.99 -2.07
C GLN A 59 -35.28 8.48 -3.48
N PHE A 60 -34.88 9.22 -4.51
CA PHE A 60 -34.95 8.84 -5.92
C PHE A 60 -33.86 7.81 -6.27
N LEU A 61 -32.63 8.00 -5.78
CA LEU A 61 -31.48 7.12 -6.05
C LEU A 61 -31.56 5.74 -5.36
N SER A 62 -32.35 5.62 -4.29
CA SER A 62 -32.56 4.37 -3.55
C SER A 62 -33.57 3.41 -4.18
N ARG A 63 -34.28 3.83 -5.24
CA ARG A 63 -35.28 3.01 -5.94
C ARG A 63 -34.63 1.88 -6.77
N PRO A 64 -35.37 0.79 -7.05
CA PRO A 64 -34.93 -0.23 -8.00
C PRO A 64 -34.56 0.38 -9.36
N ILE A 65 -33.50 -0.14 -9.99
CA ILE A 65 -32.92 0.45 -11.19
C ILE A 65 -33.92 0.54 -12.36
N GLN A 66 -34.86 -0.41 -12.46
CA GLN A 66 -35.93 -0.37 -13.47
C GLN A 66 -36.87 0.83 -13.25
N ASN A 67 -37.14 1.19 -12.00
CA ASN A 67 -38.04 2.28 -11.64
C ASN A 67 -37.39 3.65 -11.83
N ILE A 68 -36.08 3.75 -11.58
CA ILE A 68 -35.30 4.96 -11.87
C ILE A 68 -35.29 5.20 -13.38
N VAL A 69 -34.92 4.20 -14.19
CA VAL A 69 -34.82 4.34 -15.65
C VAL A 69 -36.18 4.65 -16.32
N GLY A 70 -37.28 4.23 -15.72
CA GLY A 70 -38.64 4.52 -16.20
C GLY A 70 -39.23 5.87 -15.73
N ASP A 71 -38.57 6.56 -14.81
CA ASP A 71 -39.11 7.79 -14.20
C ASP A 71 -39.01 8.99 -15.15
N ASN A 72 -40.04 9.83 -15.17
CA ASN A 72 -40.09 11.04 -16.00
C ASN A 72 -38.96 12.04 -15.67
N LYS A 73 -38.46 12.06 -14.42
CA LYS A 73 -37.28 12.87 -14.06
C LYS A 73 -36.03 12.50 -14.89
N CYS A 74 -35.90 11.24 -15.32
CA CYS A 74 -34.80 10.79 -16.17
C CYS A 74 -34.87 11.30 -17.62
N LYS A 75 -36.06 11.68 -18.10
CA LYS A 75 -36.22 12.26 -19.45
C LYS A 75 -35.64 13.66 -19.57
N HIS A 76 -35.37 14.33 -18.45
CA HIS A 76 -34.81 15.69 -18.38
C HIS A 76 -33.33 15.70 -17.98
N PHE A 77 -32.69 14.53 -17.87
CA PHE A 77 -31.25 14.45 -17.66
C PHE A 77 -30.47 14.88 -18.90
N ARG A 78 -29.42 15.68 -18.70
CA ARG A 78 -28.47 16.01 -19.75
C ARG A 78 -27.56 14.80 -19.95
N GLU A 79 -27.54 14.23 -21.14
CA GLU A 79 -26.64 13.12 -21.44
C GLU A 79 -25.19 13.64 -21.50
N LEU A 80 -24.32 13.20 -20.58
CA LEU A 80 -22.90 13.62 -20.57
C LEU A 80 -22.09 12.85 -21.61
N TRP A 81 -22.36 11.56 -21.65
CA TRP A 81 -21.81 10.66 -22.63
C TRP A 81 -22.78 9.48 -22.78
N ARG A 82 -23.29 9.33 -23.97
CA ARG A 82 -23.69 8.02 -24.51
C ARG A 82 -22.45 7.47 -25.17
N VAL A 83 -22.29 6.15 -25.20
CA VAL A 83 -21.43 5.55 -26.23
C VAL A 83 -22.19 5.76 -27.54
N PRO A 84 -21.91 6.83 -28.32
CA PRO A 84 -22.75 7.17 -29.46
C PRO A 84 -22.42 6.18 -30.57
N LEU A 85 -23.44 5.71 -31.27
CA LEU A 85 -23.23 5.09 -32.58
C LEU A 85 -22.69 6.16 -33.53
N ARG A 86 -21.51 5.95 -34.15
CA ARG A 86 -21.05 6.40 -35.49
C ARG A 86 -19.52 6.26 -35.56
N GLU A 87 -18.89 5.71 -36.59
CA GLU A 87 -19.18 5.68 -38.03
C GLU A 87 -19.89 4.42 -38.54
N LYS A 88 -20.66 4.61 -39.62
CA LYS A 88 -21.35 3.57 -40.37
C LYS A 88 -20.41 3.07 -41.47
N ILE A 89 -19.79 1.91 -41.28
CA ILE A 89 -19.17 1.17 -42.39
C ILE A 89 -20.14 0.03 -42.75
N GLY A 90 -20.97 0.26 -43.77
CA GLY A 90 -22.04 -0.67 -44.14
C GLY A 90 -23.19 -0.74 -43.13
N ASN A 91 -24.07 -1.72 -43.27
CA ASN A 91 -25.40 -1.63 -42.67
C ASN A 91 -25.54 -2.01 -41.18
N LYS A 92 -24.53 -2.49 -40.43
CA LYS A 92 -24.77 -3.01 -39.05
C LYS A 92 -23.62 -2.93 -38.00
N ILE A 93 -22.55 -2.14 -38.17
CA ILE A 93 -21.37 -2.17 -37.25
C ILE A 93 -20.99 -0.77 -36.74
N TYR A 94 -20.53 -0.65 -35.48
CA TYR A 94 -20.04 0.58 -34.83
C TYR A 94 -18.75 0.30 -34.04
N ILE A 95 -17.83 1.27 -33.95
CA ILE A 95 -16.43 1.09 -33.50
C ILE A 95 -15.98 2.27 -32.61
N TYR A 96 -15.09 2.02 -31.62
CA TYR A 96 -14.43 3.04 -30.76
C TYR A 96 -12.89 3.04 -30.90
N GLU A 97 -12.27 4.22 -30.83
CA GLU A 97 -10.90 4.46 -31.36
C GLU A 97 -9.74 3.82 -30.56
N ARG A 98 -9.92 3.51 -29.26
CA ARG A 98 -8.89 2.88 -28.41
C ARG A 98 -9.15 1.42 -28.02
N PHE A 99 -10.39 0.97 -28.15
CA PHE A 99 -10.84 -0.43 -28.01
C PHE A 99 -12.10 -0.53 -28.85
N PRO A 100 -12.04 -1.03 -30.09
CA PRO A 100 -13.20 -0.96 -30.94
C PRO A 100 -14.23 -2.00 -30.53
N ALA A 101 -15.26 -1.54 -29.81
CA ALA A 101 -16.35 -2.39 -29.39
C ALA A 101 -17.34 -2.60 -30.54
N ILE A 102 -17.49 -3.83 -31.01
CA ILE A 102 -18.49 -4.18 -32.03
C ILE A 102 -19.83 -4.45 -31.35
N LYS A 103 -20.92 -3.89 -31.90
CA LYS A 103 -22.29 -4.38 -31.69
C LYS A 103 -22.66 -5.32 -32.83
N PHE A 104 -22.91 -6.59 -32.55
CA PHE A 104 -23.49 -7.54 -33.51
C PHE A 104 -24.90 -7.93 -33.07
N SER A 105 -25.84 -8.11 -34.00
CA SER A 105 -27.15 -8.72 -33.76
C SER A 105 -27.55 -9.58 -34.95
N PRO A 106 -27.69 -10.90 -34.77
CA PRO A 106 -28.44 -11.72 -35.72
C PRO A 106 -29.95 -11.65 -35.43
N GLN A 107 -30.42 -11.90 -34.20
CA GLN A 107 -31.86 -11.85 -33.82
C GLN A 107 -32.08 -11.76 -32.27
N ASN A 108 -32.12 -10.57 -31.64
CA ASN A 108 -32.61 -10.37 -30.24
C ASN A 108 -31.75 -10.78 -29.00
N LYS A 109 -30.44 -11.02 -29.10
CA LYS A 109 -29.53 -11.10 -27.91
C LYS A 109 -28.54 -9.94 -27.89
N LYS A 110 -28.52 -9.12 -26.83
CA LYS A 110 -27.67 -7.91 -26.70
C LYS A 110 -26.41 -8.21 -25.88
N TYR A 111 -25.24 -7.81 -26.38
CA TYR A 111 -23.93 -8.01 -25.72
C TYR A 111 -22.91 -6.93 -26.09
N ILE A 112 -21.86 -6.79 -25.27
CA ILE A 112 -20.75 -5.84 -25.46
C ILE A 112 -19.49 -6.65 -25.76
N VAL A 113 -18.81 -6.36 -26.88
CA VAL A 113 -17.50 -6.95 -27.18
C VAL A 113 -16.41 -5.92 -26.94
N ILE A 114 -15.38 -6.27 -26.17
CA ILE A 114 -14.11 -5.55 -26.09
C ILE A 114 -13.09 -6.38 -26.85
N ILE A 115 -12.57 -5.85 -27.95
CA ILE A 115 -11.64 -6.57 -28.82
C ILE A 115 -10.46 -5.68 -29.20
N ASN A 116 -9.29 -6.29 -29.36
CA ASN A 116 -8.11 -5.61 -29.88
C ASN A 116 -8.41 -5.07 -31.29
N ARG A 117 -8.01 -3.84 -31.58
CA ARG A 117 -8.35 -3.16 -32.83
C ARG A 117 -7.90 -3.89 -34.08
N THR A 118 -6.67 -4.36 -34.09
CA THR A 118 -6.13 -5.10 -35.22
C THR A 118 -6.80 -6.46 -35.38
N VAL A 119 -7.20 -7.09 -34.27
CA VAL A 119 -7.96 -8.34 -34.29
C VAL A 119 -9.36 -8.11 -34.85
N LEU A 120 -10.00 -6.98 -34.51
CA LEU A 120 -11.26 -6.58 -35.13
C LEU A 120 -11.09 -6.38 -36.64
N GLU A 121 -10.14 -5.56 -37.05
CA GLU A 121 -9.89 -5.25 -38.46
C GLU A 121 -9.65 -6.54 -39.26
N TYR A 122 -9.03 -7.55 -38.66
CA TYR A 122 -8.86 -8.87 -39.27
C TYR A 122 -10.18 -9.63 -39.43
N LEU A 123 -11.04 -9.64 -38.41
CA LEU A 123 -12.37 -10.25 -38.50
C LEU A 123 -13.27 -9.54 -39.53
N GLU A 124 -12.99 -8.28 -39.82
CA GLU A 124 -13.63 -7.49 -40.88
C GLU A 124 -12.96 -7.65 -42.26
N GLY A 125 -11.89 -8.45 -42.37
CA GLY A 125 -11.15 -8.67 -43.62
C GLY A 125 -10.27 -7.50 -44.06
N LYS A 126 -10.03 -6.51 -43.19
CA LYS A 126 -9.26 -5.28 -43.50
C LYS A 126 -7.75 -5.42 -43.33
N VAL A 127 -7.29 -6.38 -42.53
CA VAL A 127 -5.85 -6.64 -42.33
C VAL A 127 -5.55 -8.13 -42.46
N SER A 128 -4.29 -8.45 -42.81
CA SER A 128 -3.85 -9.82 -43.01
C SER A 128 -3.79 -10.62 -41.70
N LYS A 129 -3.81 -11.95 -41.85
CA LYS A 129 -3.69 -12.92 -40.75
C LYS A 129 -2.42 -12.72 -39.92
N ASP A 130 -1.30 -12.39 -40.55
CA ASP A 130 -0.01 -12.22 -39.87
C ASP A 130 0.00 -10.95 -39.00
N VAL A 131 -0.63 -9.87 -39.47
CA VAL A 131 -0.77 -8.63 -38.71
C VAL A 131 -1.66 -8.87 -37.48
N ALA A 132 -2.76 -9.61 -37.65
CA ALA A 132 -3.64 -10.01 -36.55
C ALA A 132 -2.94 -10.92 -35.53
N LYS A 133 -2.16 -11.89 -36.00
CA LYS A 133 -1.38 -12.81 -35.16
C LYS A 133 -0.38 -12.04 -34.30
N LYS A 134 0.37 -11.09 -34.89
CA LYS A 134 1.27 -10.19 -34.15
C LYS A 134 0.52 -9.37 -33.08
N ALA A 135 -0.71 -8.92 -33.35
CA ALA A 135 -1.52 -8.20 -32.37
C ALA A 135 -1.97 -9.08 -31.20
N VAL A 136 -2.35 -10.34 -31.45
CA VAL A 136 -2.66 -11.32 -30.40
C VAL A 136 -1.40 -11.67 -29.59
N GLU A 137 -0.26 -11.83 -30.25
CA GLU A 137 1.06 -12.01 -29.59
C GLU A 137 1.41 -10.83 -28.69
N ASN A 138 1.20 -9.60 -29.15
CA ASN A 138 1.43 -8.39 -28.34
C ASN A 138 0.50 -8.34 -27.13
N SER A 139 -0.79 -8.64 -27.31
CA SER A 139 -1.74 -8.75 -26.20
C SER A 139 -1.28 -9.81 -25.19
N CYS A 140 -0.74 -10.92 -25.69
CA CYS A 140 -0.17 -11.98 -24.86
C CYS A 140 1.03 -11.49 -24.04
N LYS A 141 2.00 -10.82 -24.69
CA LYS A 141 3.21 -10.26 -24.05
C LYS A 141 2.88 -9.18 -23.01
N MET A 142 1.85 -8.38 -23.24
CA MET A 142 1.42 -7.33 -22.33
C MET A 142 0.59 -7.83 -21.13
N GLY A 143 0.23 -9.12 -21.08
CA GLY A 143 -0.68 -9.63 -20.06
C GLY A 143 -2.09 -9.04 -20.18
N SER A 144 -2.56 -8.84 -21.41
CA SER A 144 -3.92 -8.38 -21.71
C SER A 144 -4.68 -9.45 -22.51
N PHE A 145 -6.00 -9.30 -22.64
CA PHE A 145 -6.79 -10.13 -23.55
C PHE A 145 -6.88 -9.49 -24.94
N ALA A 146 -7.13 -10.33 -25.94
CA ALA A 146 -7.41 -9.88 -27.30
C ALA A 146 -8.92 -9.78 -27.57
N LEU A 147 -9.75 -10.55 -26.85
CA LEU A 147 -11.20 -10.51 -26.96
C LEU A 147 -11.90 -10.77 -25.62
N ALA A 148 -12.93 -10.02 -25.32
CA ALA A 148 -13.89 -10.27 -24.25
C ALA A 148 -15.30 -9.93 -24.76
N GLU A 149 -16.27 -10.78 -24.49
CA GLU A 149 -17.66 -10.56 -24.85
C GLU A 149 -18.52 -10.67 -23.59
N PHE A 150 -19.13 -9.57 -23.19
CA PHE A 150 -19.98 -9.44 -22.02
C PHE A 150 -21.44 -9.49 -22.44
N SER A 151 -22.11 -10.55 -22.02
CA SER A 151 -23.53 -10.82 -22.24
C SER A 151 -24.06 -11.53 -21.00
N TYR A 152 -25.38 -11.57 -20.82
CA TYR A 152 -25.96 -12.38 -19.74
C TYR A 152 -25.46 -13.84 -19.82
N GLU A 153 -25.37 -14.38 -21.03
CA GLU A 153 -24.92 -15.75 -21.27
C GLU A 153 -23.43 -15.93 -20.94
N SER A 154 -22.54 -15.07 -21.44
CA SER A 154 -21.09 -15.19 -21.19
C SER A 154 -20.67 -14.82 -19.77
N ILE A 155 -21.47 -14.10 -18.99
CA ILE A 155 -21.19 -13.84 -17.58
C ILE A 155 -21.59 -15.04 -16.71
N ASN A 156 -22.73 -15.66 -16.99
CA ASN A 156 -23.22 -16.80 -16.21
C ASN A 156 -22.65 -18.13 -16.69
N ARG A 157 -22.42 -18.25 -18.00
CA ARG A 157 -21.96 -19.46 -18.70
C ARG A 157 -20.81 -19.16 -19.69
N PRO A 158 -19.66 -18.64 -19.21
CA PRO A 158 -18.52 -18.29 -20.05
C PRO A 158 -17.84 -19.51 -20.69
N ASN A 159 -17.59 -19.42 -21.99
CA ASN A 159 -16.45 -20.07 -22.61
C ASN A 159 -15.26 -19.09 -22.56
N PHE A 160 -14.05 -19.60 -22.34
CA PHE A 160 -12.88 -18.73 -22.10
C PHE A 160 -11.58 -19.43 -22.49
N CYS A 161 -10.52 -18.63 -22.64
CA CYS A 161 -9.18 -19.14 -22.87
C CYS A 161 -8.45 -19.33 -21.53
N ARG A 162 -7.81 -20.48 -21.33
CA ARG A 162 -6.95 -20.78 -20.18
C ARG A 162 -5.83 -19.75 -19.98
N TYR A 163 -5.33 -19.17 -21.07
CA TYR A 163 -4.32 -18.10 -21.02
C TYR A 163 -4.91 -16.69 -21.01
N GLY A 164 -6.24 -16.54 -21.03
CA GLY A 164 -6.92 -15.26 -20.97
C GLY A 164 -6.79 -14.40 -22.23
N LEU A 165 -6.47 -14.98 -23.40
CA LEU A 165 -6.52 -14.26 -24.68
C LEU A 165 -7.96 -13.99 -25.12
N VAL A 166 -8.85 -14.95 -24.86
CA VAL A 166 -10.29 -14.75 -24.80
C VAL A 166 -10.68 -14.71 -23.33
N LEU A 167 -11.05 -13.54 -22.81
CA LEU A 167 -11.40 -13.37 -21.40
C LEU A 167 -12.67 -14.16 -21.06
N ILE A 168 -13.75 -13.88 -21.78
CA ILE A 168 -15.03 -14.59 -21.73
C ILE A 168 -15.75 -14.41 -23.08
N THR A 169 -16.57 -15.39 -23.46
CA THR A 169 -17.48 -15.35 -24.63
C THR A 169 -18.55 -16.43 -24.46
N HIS A 170 -19.70 -16.27 -25.12
CA HIS A 170 -20.69 -17.35 -25.22
C HIS A 170 -20.45 -18.25 -26.44
N ARG A 171 -19.51 -17.86 -27.32
CA ARG A 171 -19.26 -18.53 -28.60
C ARG A 171 -18.45 -19.80 -28.43
N HIS A 172 -18.68 -20.74 -29.34
CA HIS A 172 -17.91 -21.95 -29.51
C HIS A 172 -17.89 -22.28 -31.03
N PRO A 173 -16.75 -22.60 -31.65
CA PRO A 173 -15.40 -22.78 -31.07
C PRO A 173 -14.67 -21.46 -30.76
N CYS A 174 -13.39 -21.54 -30.35
CA CYS A 174 -12.55 -20.40 -29.95
C CYS A 174 -12.50 -19.29 -31.02
N PRO A 175 -12.91 -18.04 -30.72
CA PRO A 175 -12.92 -16.94 -31.70
C PRO A 175 -11.55 -16.57 -32.28
N LEU A 176 -10.46 -16.89 -31.58
CA LEU A 176 -9.10 -16.53 -31.98
C LEU A 176 -8.33 -17.69 -32.60
N ILE A 177 -8.95 -18.86 -32.83
CA ILE A 177 -8.25 -20.10 -33.21
C ILE A 177 -7.31 -19.94 -34.42
N ASN A 178 -7.73 -19.17 -35.42
CA ASN A 178 -6.97 -19.00 -36.67
C ASN A 178 -5.76 -18.07 -36.53
N ILE A 179 -5.77 -17.15 -35.57
CA ILE A 179 -4.75 -16.11 -35.38
C ILE A 179 -4.02 -16.23 -34.03
N CYS A 180 -4.33 -17.27 -33.26
CA CYS A 180 -3.75 -17.48 -31.94
C CYS A 180 -2.34 -18.08 -32.08
N PRO A 181 -1.31 -17.45 -31.49
CA PRO A 181 0.07 -17.93 -31.58
C PRO A 181 0.32 -19.23 -30.80
N LEU A 182 -0.61 -19.64 -29.94
CA LEU A 182 -0.49 -20.84 -29.11
C LEU A 182 -1.09 -22.09 -29.78
N THR A 183 -1.70 -21.96 -30.96
CA THR A 183 -2.32 -23.07 -31.69
C THR A 183 -1.36 -23.61 -32.74
N ARG A 184 -0.99 -24.90 -32.64
CA ARG A 184 0.03 -25.53 -33.51
C ARG A 184 -0.50 -26.00 -34.87
N SER A 185 -1.79 -26.33 -34.99
CA SER A 185 -2.47 -26.63 -36.26
C SER A 185 -3.91 -26.12 -36.24
N PRO A 186 -4.31 -25.18 -37.11
CA PRO A 186 -5.69 -24.70 -37.22
C PRO A 186 -6.65 -25.66 -37.95
N SER A 187 -6.18 -26.83 -38.40
CA SER A 187 -6.97 -27.81 -39.15
C SER A 187 -8.02 -28.55 -38.33
N SER A 188 -7.87 -28.60 -37.00
CA SER A 188 -8.95 -29.01 -36.09
C SER A 188 -9.66 -27.77 -35.55
N ASN A 189 -10.99 -27.68 -35.70
CA ASN A 189 -11.83 -26.64 -35.08
C ASN A 189 -11.81 -26.65 -33.53
N SER A 190 -10.95 -27.45 -32.89
CA SER A 190 -10.78 -27.55 -31.45
C SER A 190 -9.47 -26.88 -30.98
N CYS A 191 -9.59 -25.91 -30.08
CA CYS A 191 -8.44 -25.30 -29.42
C CYS A 191 -8.21 -25.97 -28.06
N PRO A 192 -7.04 -26.56 -27.77
CA PRO A 192 -6.78 -27.26 -26.51
C PRO A 192 -6.73 -26.33 -25.28
N HIS A 193 -6.67 -25.02 -25.51
CA HIS A 193 -6.60 -24.00 -24.46
C HIS A 193 -7.92 -23.26 -24.28
N PHE A 194 -8.95 -23.59 -25.05
CA PHE A 194 -10.27 -22.98 -24.95
C PHE A 194 -11.18 -23.91 -24.15
N ILE A 195 -11.67 -23.42 -23.02
CA ILE A 195 -12.47 -24.18 -22.07
C ILE A 195 -13.92 -23.73 -22.24
N SER A 196 -14.81 -24.69 -22.48
CA SER A 196 -16.24 -24.44 -22.52
C SER A 196 -16.82 -24.39 -21.11
N TRP A 197 -17.91 -23.64 -20.94
CA TRP A 197 -18.64 -23.61 -19.67
C TRP A 197 -19.10 -25.00 -19.22
N SER A 198 -19.49 -25.88 -20.15
CA SER A 198 -19.90 -27.25 -19.83
C SER A 198 -18.86 -28.03 -19.03
N ASN A 199 -17.58 -27.71 -19.25
CA ASN A 199 -16.44 -28.40 -18.64
C ASN A 199 -16.01 -27.69 -17.35
N ALA A 200 -16.00 -26.36 -17.31
CA ALA A 200 -15.59 -25.60 -16.13
C ALA A 200 -16.70 -25.49 -15.08
N ARG A 201 -17.96 -25.35 -15.51
CA ARG A 201 -19.15 -25.02 -14.70
C ARG A 201 -18.98 -23.81 -13.79
N GLU A 202 -18.18 -22.83 -14.21
CA GLU A 202 -17.90 -21.60 -13.47
C GLU A 202 -18.50 -20.38 -14.17
N SER A 203 -18.95 -19.39 -13.39
CA SER A 203 -19.35 -18.07 -13.89
C SER A 203 -18.13 -17.14 -14.04
N TYR A 204 -18.31 -15.99 -14.66
CA TYR A 204 -17.27 -14.95 -14.75
C TYR A 204 -16.67 -14.58 -13.38
N ALA A 205 -17.52 -14.45 -12.35
CA ALA A 205 -17.08 -14.16 -10.98
C ALA A 205 -16.37 -15.36 -10.32
N GLY A 206 -16.65 -16.58 -10.77
CA GLY A 206 -15.93 -17.80 -10.39
C GLY A 206 -14.56 -17.92 -11.07
N LEU A 207 -14.40 -17.34 -12.27
CA LEU A 207 -13.15 -17.34 -13.03
C LEU A 207 -12.18 -16.25 -12.59
N TYR A 208 -12.68 -15.05 -12.29
CA TYR A 208 -11.87 -13.88 -12.00
C TYR A 208 -12.31 -13.16 -10.72
N LYS A 209 -11.34 -12.76 -9.88
CA LYS A 209 -11.50 -11.62 -8.97
C LYS A 209 -11.05 -10.37 -9.72
N VAL A 210 -11.92 -9.38 -9.82
CA VAL A 210 -11.65 -8.18 -10.60
C VAL A 210 -11.36 -7.05 -9.62
N THR A 211 -10.24 -6.35 -9.80
CA THR A 211 -9.83 -5.27 -8.90
C THR A 211 -9.46 -4.03 -9.70
N ALA A 212 -9.87 -2.88 -9.18
CA ALA A 212 -9.46 -1.59 -9.69
C ALA A 212 -8.02 -1.28 -9.26
N ASP A 213 -7.23 -0.73 -10.18
CA ASP A 213 -5.98 -0.04 -9.85
C ASP A 213 -6.29 1.46 -9.81
N VAL A 214 -6.33 2.02 -8.60
CA VAL A 214 -6.67 3.42 -8.34
C VAL A 214 -5.40 4.19 -8.04
N ARG A 215 -5.18 5.29 -8.77
CA ARG A 215 -4.13 6.26 -8.45
C ARG A 215 -4.71 7.41 -7.67
N ILE A 216 -4.01 7.80 -6.62
CA ILE A 216 -4.38 8.93 -5.76
C ILE A 216 -3.31 10.00 -5.86
N ARG A 217 -3.77 11.24 -5.99
CA ARG A 217 -2.95 12.46 -5.88
C ARG A 217 -3.54 13.32 -4.79
N ILE A 218 -2.72 13.67 -3.81
CA ILE A 218 -3.09 14.63 -2.78
C ILE A 218 -2.53 15.98 -3.20
N ARG A 219 -3.37 17.01 -3.12
CA ARG A 219 -2.94 18.40 -3.21
C ARG A 219 -3.32 19.08 -1.90
N GLU A 220 -2.33 19.71 -1.28
CA GLU A 220 -2.58 20.62 -0.18
C GLU A 220 -3.42 21.80 -0.72
N PHE A 221 -4.42 22.23 0.06
CA PHE A 221 -5.26 23.36 -0.33
C PHE A 221 -4.43 24.65 -0.33
N ILE A 222 -4.37 25.34 -1.48
CA ILE A 222 -3.79 26.67 -1.62
C ILE A 222 -4.96 27.64 -1.74
N GLY A 223 -5.40 28.20 -0.61
CA GLY A 223 -6.41 29.25 -0.55
C GLY A 223 -6.27 30.02 0.76
N GLU A 224 -6.95 31.15 0.88
CA GLU A 224 -6.79 32.12 1.99
C GLU A 224 -7.16 31.57 3.40
N LYS A 225 -7.78 30.38 3.49
CA LYS A 225 -8.12 29.77 4.79
C LYS A 225 -6.88 29.26 5.51
N VAL A 226 -6.80 29.57 6.81
CA VAL A 226 -5.75 29.11 7.72
C VAL A 226 -5.70 27.58 7.71
N ARG A 227 -4.60 27.03 7.19
CA ARG A 227 -4.29 25.60 7.24
C ARG A 227 -4.07 25.20 8.69
N VAL A 228 -4.86 24.26 9.19
CA VAL A 228 -4.58 23.64 10.49
C VAL A 228 -3.52 22.57 10.30
N LEU A 229 -2.36 22.76 10.94
CA LEU A 229 -1.29 21.77 10.98
C LEU A 229 -0.92 21.51 12.44
N ARG A 230 -1.21 20.31 12.93
CA ARG A 230 -1.00 19.94 14.34
C ARG A 230 -0.22 18.65 14.47
N SER A 231 0.92 18.69 15.16
CA SER A 231 1.63 17.48 15.59
C SER A 231 0.76 16.73 16.61
N LEU A 232 0.39 15.48 16.31
CA LEU A 232 -0.44 14.68 17.21
C LEU A 232 0.40 13.71 18.05
N LEU A 233 1.39 13.07 17.42
CA LEU A 233 2.16 11.99 18.00
C LEU A 233 3.55 11.92 17.35
N VAL A 234 4.58 11.60 18.15
CA VAL A 234 5.91 11.24 17.65
C VAL A 234 6.31 9.93 18.31
N LEU A 235 6.41 8.85 17.54
CA LEU A 235 6.84 7.55 18.04
C LEU A 235 8.36 7.43 17.98
N PRO A 236 9.00 6.94 19.05
CA PRO A 236 10.42 6.63 19.03
C PRO A 236 10.68 5.28 18.36
N TYR A 237 11.86 5.16 17.77
CA TYR A 237 12.52 3.88 17.52
C TYR A 237 13.85 3.89 18.28
N LYS A 238 14.02 2.97 19.24
CA LYS A 238 15.19 2.91 20.14
C LYS A 238 15.53 4.27 20.79
N GLY A 239 14.52 4.98 21.28
CA GLY A 239 14.64 6.27 21.98
C GLY A 239 14.84 7.50 21.08
N ARG A 240 14.95 7.34 19.75
CA ARG A 240 15.13 8.46 18.78
C ARG A 240 13.81 8.75 18.05
N PRO A 241 13.51 10.01 17.69
CA PRO A 241 12.26 10.36 17.01
C PRO A 241 12.21 9.71 15.63
N PHE A 242 11.22 8.84 15.40
CA PHE A 242 11.15 8.01 14.19
C PHE A 242 9.97 8.38 13.31
N LEU A 243 8.75 8.27 13.85
CA LEU A 243 7.51 8.40 13.11
C LEU A 243 6.70 9.55 13.69
N LYS A 244 6.41 10.56 12.89
CA LYS A 244 5.62 11.72 13.29
C LYS A 244 4.28 11.75 12.58
N VAL A 245 3.20 11.85 13.35
CA VAL A 245 1.83 11.96 12.86
C VAL A 245 1.38 13.41 12.96
N VAL A 246 1.03 14.00 11.80
CA VAL A 246 0.58 15.39 11.68
C VAL A 246 -0.83 15.40 11.12
N PHE A 247 -1.74 16.08 11.81
CA PHE A 247 -3.08 16.36 11.29
C PHE A 247 -3.04 17.55 10.33
N ILE A 248 -3.72 17.42 9.20
CA ILE A 248 -3.84 18.44 8.16
C ILE A 248 -5.31 18.57 7.75
N ASP A 249 -5.85 19.78 7.85
CA ASP A 249 -7.21 20.11 7.43
C ASP A 249 -7.28 21.56 6.87
N PRO A 250 -7.90 21.79 5.71
CA PRO A 250 -8.40 20.82 4.72
C PRO A 250 -7.33 20.34 3.72
N ILE A 251 -7.59 19.19 3.08
CA ILE A 251 -6.86 18.69 1.90
C ILE A 251 -7.81 18.37 0.73
N ASN A 252 -7.25 18.33 -0.48
CA ASN A 252 -7.95 17.87 -1.68
C ASN A 252 -7.33 16.57 -2.20
N VAL A 253 -8.17 15.59 -2.53
CA VAL A 253 -7.74 14.28 -3.04
C VAL A 253 -8.32 14.06 -4.43
N LEU A 254 -7.48 13.68 -5.39
CA LEU A 254 -7.89 13.22 -6.72
C LEU A 254 -7.57 11.73 -6.85
N ALA A 255 -8.59 10.89 -6.91
CA ALA A 255 -8.47 9.46 -7.11
C ALA A 255 -9.02 9.06 -8.49
N TYR A 256 -8.33 8.22 -9.26
CA TYR A 256 -8.76 7.85 -10.61
C TYR A 256 -8.27 6.45 -11.01
N TYR A 257 -9.01 5.76 -11.89
CA TYR A 257 -8.62 4.41 -12.32
C TYR A 257 -7.44 4.45 -13.30
N ASP A 258 -6.31 3.85 -12.98
CA ASP A 258 -5.24 3.61 -13.96
C ASP A 258 -5.52 2.38 -14.81
N ALA A 259 -6.09 1.34 -14.19
CA ALA A 259 -6.32 0.07 -14.83
C ALA A 259 -7.40 -0.74 -14.11
N VAL A 260 -7.90 -1.77 -14.78
CA VAL A 260 -8.61 -2.88 -14.14
C VAL A 260 -7.76 -4.13 -14.28
N ASN A 261 -7.63 -4.87 -13.20
CA ASN A 261 -6.91 -6.13 -13.17
C ASN A 261 -7.87 -7.28 -12.93
N PHE A 262 -7.56 -8.42 -13.53
CA PHE A 262 -8.30 -9.66 -13.43
C PHE A 262 -7.37 -10.70 -12.82
N LEU A 263 -7.57 -10.97 -11.54
CA LEU A 263 -6.89 -12.02 -10.81
C LEU A 263 -7.59 -13.34 -11.13
N PRO A 264 -6.91 -14.32 -11.72
CA PRO A 264 -7.51 -15.62 -11.98
C PRO A 264 -7.78 -16.34 -10.66
N LYS A 265 -8.92 -17.02 -10.57
CA LYS A 265 -9.28 -17.90 -9.46
C LYS A 265 -9.09 -19.36 -9.83
N LYS A 266 -9.91 -19.86 -10.76
CA LYS A 266 -9.88 -21.25 -11.25
C LYS A 266 -9.76 -21.29 -12.76
N PHE A 267 -9.20 -22.38 -13.29
CA PHE A 267 -9.10 -22.71 -14.73
C PHE A 267 -8.31 -21.74 -15.63
N VAL A 268 -8.05 -20.52 -15.17
CA VAL A 268 -7.26 -19.51 -15.87
C VAL A 268 -5.88 -19.41 -15.23
N ASP A 269 -4.84 -19.43 -16.06
CA ASP A 269 -3.45 -19.50 -15.57
C ASP A 269 -2.82 -18.10 -15.44
N ARG A 270 -3.37 -17.06 -16.09
CA ARG A 270 -2.73 -15.74 -16.24
C ARG A 270 -3.53 -14.59 -15.64
N MET A 271 -2.85 -13.73 -14.87
CA MET A 271 -3.35 -12.40 -14.49
C MET A 271 -3.46 -11.49 -15.71
N LEU A 272 -4.55 -10.73 -15.80
CA LEU A 272 -4.80 -9.83 -16.92
C LEU A 272 -4.94 -8.39 -16.43
N ARG A 273 -4.50 -7.43 -17.24
CA ARG A 273 -4.68 -6.00 -16.97
C ARG A 273 -5.17 -5.26 -18.21
N ILE A 274 -6.17 -4.41 -18.01
CA ILE A 274 -6.60 -3.41 -18.97
C ILE A 274 -6.14 -2.06 -18.44
N LYS A 275 -5.20 -1.41 -19.11
CA LYS A 275 -4.81 -0.02 -18.80
C LYS A 275 -5.76 0.97 -19.49
N PHE A 276 -6.07 2.07 -18.80
CA PHE A 276 -6.83 3.17 -19.36
C PHE A 276 -5.90 4.32 -19.72
N ASN A 277 -6.11 4.91 -20.90
CA ASN A 277 -5.35 6.10 -21.31
C ASN A 277 -6.07 7.41 -20.95
N LYS A 278 -7.41 7.38 -20.85
CA LYS A 278 -8.27 8.43 -20.30
C LYS A 278 -9.27 7.70 -19.41
N THR A 279 -9.54 8.22 -18.23
CA THR A 279 -10.21 7.45 -17.19
C THR A 279 -11.08 8.32 -16.29
N LEU A 280 -11.99 7.66 -15.59
CA LEU A 280 -12.86 8.28 -14.60
C LEU A 280 -12.12 8.39 -13.27
N GLY A 281 -12.43 9.46 -12.55
CA GLY A 281 -11.89 9.71 -11.23
C GLY A 281 -12.83 10.59 -10.42
N ILE A 282 -12.60 10.61 -9.13
CA ILE A 282 -13.32 11.39 -8.14
C ILE A 282 -12.35 12.40 -7.56
N ARG A 283 -12.86 13.61 -7.33
CA ARG A 283 -12.19 14.60 -6.51
C ARG A 283 -12.93 14.74 -5.19
N LEU A 284 -12.23 14.51 -4.10
CA LEU A 284 -12.70 14.77 -2.74
C LEU A 284 -12.20 16.15 -2.37
N TYR A 285 -13.14 17.04 -2.05
CA TYR A 285 -12.83 18.40 -1.66
C TYR A 285 -12.90 18.53 -0.15
N MET A 286 -11.97 19.32 0.40
CA MET A 286 -11.98 19.74 1.81
C MET A 286 -12.13 18.58 2.82
N THR A 287 -11.43 17.47 2.58
CA THR A 287 -11.36 16.36 3.55
C THR A 287 -10.20 16.56 4.51
N SER A 288 -10.15 15.77 5.59
CA SER A 288 -9.05 15.79 6.55
C SER A 288 -8.07 14.65 6.31
N ALA A 289 -6.82 14.83 6.76
CA ALA A 289 -5.79 13.81 6.65
C ALA A 289 -4.83 13.76 7.86
N LEU A 290 -4.27 12.57 8.07
CA LEU A 290 -3.05 12.36 8.83
C LEU A 290 -1.90 12.18 7.85
N ARG A 291 -0.90 13.05 7.92
CA ARG A 291 0.38 12.86 7.25
C ARG A 291 1.35 12.25 8.25
N ILE A 292 1.83 11.05 7.94
CA ILE A 292 2.82 10.33 8.72
C ILE A 292 4.15 10.44 8.01
N THR A 293 5.10 11.09 8.67
CA THR A 293 6.45 11.34 8.15
C THR A 293 7.46 10.55 8.96
N LEU A 294 8.41 9.90 8.27
CA LEU A 294 9.49 9.17 8.92
C LEU A 294 10.80 9.96 8.88
N SER A 295 11.61 9.83 9.92
CA SER A 295 13.00 10.29 9.95
C SER A 295 13.87 9.36 9.10
N ASP A 296 14.46 9.88 8.04
CA ASP A 296 15.29 9.08 7.12
C ASP A 296 16.50 8.48 7.84
N LYS A 297 17.15 9.25 8.72
CA LYS A 297 18.28 8.80 9.53
C LYS A 297 17.92 7.60 10.41
N VAL A 298 16.73 7.63 11.03
CA VAL A 298 16.30 6.55 11.93
C VAL A 298 15.73 5.36 11.13
N LEU A 299 15.15 5.62 9.96
CA LEU A 299 14.79 4.56 9.01
C LEU A 299 16.03 3.79 8.55
N GLU A 300 17.16 4.46 8.32
CA GLU A 300 18.44 3.81 8.01
C GLU A 300 18.94 2.94 9.18
N ASP A 301 18.80 3.40 10.42
CA ASP A 301 19.14 2.59 11.60
C ASP A 301 18.26 1.34 11.70
N LEU A 302 16.95 1.48 11.42
CA LEU A 302 16.03 0.34 11.33
C LEU A 302 16.47 -0.64 10.24
N LEU A 303 16.87 -0.17 9.05
CA LEU A 303 17.39 -1.04 8.00
C LEU A 303 18.66 -1.79 8.47
N GLN A 304 19.58 -1.11 9.15
CA GLN A 304 20.76 -1.76 9.72
C GLN A 304 20.42 -2.81 10.78
N ASP A 305 19.36 -2.60 11.56
CA ASP A 305 18.90 -3.57 12.54
C ASP A 305 18.20 -4.76 11.87
N LEU A 306 17.43 -4.55 10.81
CA LEU A 306 16.88 -5.61 9.97
C LEU A 306 17.98 -6.46 9.32
N MET A 307 19.09 -5.82 8.93
CA MET A 307 20.27 -6.51 8.37
C MET A 307 20.98 -7.42 9.39
N LYS A 308 20.80 -7.21 10.70
CA LYS A 308 21.40 -8.05 11.75
C LYS A 308 20.61 -9.33 12.00
N ASP A 309 19.31 -9.34 11.71
CA ASP A 309 18.49 -10.55 11.78
C ASP A 309 18.59 -11.28 10.43
N PRO A 310 19.19 -12.50 10.38
CA PRO A 310 19.41 -13.20 9.11
C PRO A 310 18.12 -13.49 8.34
N LEU A 311 17.00 -13.74 9.04
CA LEU A 311 15.72 -14.02 8.39
C LEU A 311 15.09 -12.74 7.84
N ALA A 312 15.11 -11.65 8.62
CA ALA A 312 14.60 -10.36 8.18
C ALA A 312 15.41 -9.80 7.01
N TRP A 313 16.73 -9.89 7.07
CA TRP A 313 17.62 -9.51 5.98
C TRP A 313 17.30 -10.27 4.70
N SER A 314 17.21 -11.60 4.77
CA SER A 314 16.97 -12.42 3.59
C SER A 314 15.66 -12.06 2.88
N TRP A 315 14.58 -11.82 3.63
CA TRP A 315 13.30 -11.39 3.07
C TRP A 315 13.35 -9.96 2.52
N LEU A 316 14.00 -9.04 3.22
CA LEU A 316 14.16 -7.65 2.82
C LEU A 316 14.95 -7.56 1.50
N GLU A 317 16.10 -8.22 1.43
CA GLU A 317 16.96 -8.30 0.24
C GLU A 317 16.22 -8.92 -0.94
N PHE A 318 15.62 -10.10 -0.73
CA PHE A 318 14.87 -10.81 -1.79
C PHE A 318 13.75 -9.94 -2.40
N LYS A 319 12.96 -9.27 -1.55
CA LYS A 319 11.87 -8.40 -2.01
C LYS A 319 12.36 -7.12 -2.66
N ALA A 320 13.39 -6.49 -2.09
CA ALA A 320 13.98 -5.27 -2.62
C ALA A 320 14.53 -5.50 -4.04
N ASP A 321 15.22 -6.62 -4.26
CA ASP A 321 15.77 -6.99 -5.56
C ASP A 321 14.69 -7.29 -6.58
N LEU A 322 13.64 -8.01 -6.18
CA LEU A 322 12.50 -8.27 -7.06
C LEU A 322 11.82 -6.97 -7.51
N LEU A 323 11.59 -6.03 -6.60
CA LEU A 323 11.01 -4.72 -6.92
C LEU A 323 11.92 -3.87 -7.81
N THR A 324 13.22 -3.88 -7.52
CA THR A 324 14.25 -3.10 -8.23
C THR A 324 14.43 -3.61 -9.65
N ILE A 325 14.73 -4.91 -9.83
CA ILE A 325 14.93 -5.53 -11.15
C ILE A 325 13.64 -5.40 -12.00
N ALA A 326 12.48 -5.53 -11.36
CA ALA A 326 11.20 -5.36 -12.04
C ALA A 326 10.86 -3.90 -12.39
N ASN A 327 11.56 -2.89 -11.86
CA ASN A 327 11.16 -1.48 -11.93
C ASN A 327 9.69 -1.31 -11.50
N ALA A 328 9.40 -1.73 -10.27
CA ALA A 328 8.05 -1.85 -9.72
C ALA A 328 7.79 -0.94 -8.50
N LEU A 329 8.67 0.05 -8.27
CA LEU A 329 8.53 1.02 -7.17
C LEU A 329 7.41 2.05 -7.43
N PRO A 330 6.92 2.73 -6.38
CA PRO A 330 5.82 3.70 -6.47
C PRO A 330 6.03 4.84 -7.48
N GLU A 331 7.25 5.34 -7.59
CA GLU A 331 7.68 6.47 -8.43
C GLU A 331 7.78 6.14 -9.92
N GLU A 332 7.78 4.85 -10.26
CA GLU A 332 7.94 4.40 -11.64
C GLU A 332 6.75 4.80 -12.51
N ARG A 333 7.02 5.63 -13.54
CA ARG A 333 5.99 6.22 -14.43
C ARG A 333 5.03 5.16 -15.01
N ARG A 334 5.56 3.98 -15.32
CA ARG A 334 4.83 2.85 -15.91
C ARG A 334 4.78 1.66 -14.96
N ARG A 335 4.40 1.85 -13.68
CA ARG A 335 4.14 0.75 -12.72
C ARG A 335 3.62 -0.48 -13.46
N ALA A 336 4.41 -1.54 -13.36
CA ALA A 336 4.20 -2.77 -14.10
C ALA A 336 4.01 -3.89 -13.06
N PRO A 337 2.81 -3.97 -12.46
CA PRO A 337 2.56 -4.80 -11.30
C PRO A 337 2.82 -6.29 -11.51
N PHE A 338 2.82 -6.74 -12.77
CA PHE A 338 3.08 -8.13 -13.13
C PHE A 338 4.55 -8.46 -13.32
N LYS A 339 5.45 -7.46 -13.41
CA LYS A 339 6.87 -7.71 -13.64
C LYS A 339 7.54 -8.48 -12.50
N PRO A 340 7.30 -8.18 -11.20
CA PRO A 340 7.85 -9.00 -10.11
C PRO A 340 7.40 -10.47 -10.19
N TRP A 341 6.12 -10.71 -10.50
CA TRP A 341 5.58 -12.06 -10.72
C TRP A 341 6.23 -12.79 -11.89
N ASN A 342 6.40 -12.11 -13.02
CA ASN A 342 7.04 -12.68 -14.20
C ASN A 342 8.53 -12.98 -13.94
N LEU A 343 9.19 -12.15 -13.13
CA LEU A 343 10.58 -12.38 -12.70
C LEU A 343 10.68 -13.63 -11.83
N LEU A 344 9.82 -13.77 -10.81
CA LEU A 344 9.72 -14.98 -9.99
C LEU A 344 9.41 -16.23 -10.83
N GLU A 345 8.50 -16.13 -11.78
CA GLU A 345 8.15 -17.26 -12.65
C GLU A 345 9.33 -17.69 -13.52
N ARG A 346 10.09 -16.74 -14.10
CA ARG A 346 11.31 -17.04 -14.88
C ARG A 346 12.44 -17.57 -14.01
N MET A 347 12.53 -17.12 -12.76
CA MET A 347 13.48 -17.63 -11.79
C MET A 347 13.23 -19.13 -11.53
N LEU A 348 11.97 -19.52 -11.36
CA LEU A 348 11.61 -20.90 -11.02
C LEU A 348 11.45 -21.82 -12.25
N CYS A 349 10.90 -21.35 -13.38
CA CYS A 349 10.17 -22.23 -14.32
C CYS A 349 10.62 -22.15 -15.78
N ASN A 350 11.93 -22.26 -15.95
CA ASN A 350 12.56 -22.38 -17.27
C ASN A 350 12.80 -23.84 -17.63
N SER A 351 12.94 -24.11 -18.94
CA SER A 351 13.25 -25.45 -19.42
C SER A 351 14.57 -25.95 -18.85
N ILE A 352 14.72 -27.27 -18.76
CA ILE A 352 15.93 -27.94 -18.23
C ILE A 352 17.23 -27.44 -18.90
N ASN A 353 17.17 -26.99 -20.15
CA ASN A 353 18.34 -26.53 -20.93
C ASN A 353 18.53 -25.00 -20.88
N ASP A 354 17.74 -24.28 -20.08
CA ASP A 354 17.74 -22.82 -20.00
C ASP A 354 18.27 -22.34 -18.65
N ASN A 355 19.54 -21.90 -18.67
CA ASN A 355 20.28 -21.38 -17.52
C ASN A 355 19.77 -20.00 -17.04
N THR A 356 18.86 -19.35 -17.78
CA THR A 356 18.29 -18.04 -17.42
C THR A 356 17.73 -18.01 -15.99
N GLY A 357 17.24 -19.13 -15.48
CA GLY A 357 16.68 -19.20 -14.12
C GLY A 357 17.75 -19.06 -13.04
N GLU A 358 18.88 -19.73 -13.24
CA GLU A 358 20.05 -19.63 -12.35
C GLU A 358 20.73 -18.27 -12.47
N GLU A 359 20.80 -17.70 -13.66
CA GLU A 359 21.31 -16.34 -13.85
C GLU A 359 20.45 -15.29 -13.15
N ILE A 360 19.12 -15.43 -13.19
CA ILE A 360 18.21 -14.55 -12.44
C ILE A 360 18.40 -14.74 -10.94
N LEU A 361 18.50 -15.99 -10.46
CA LEU A 361 18.79 -16.29 -9.06
C LEU A 361 20.11 -15.67 -8.59
N LYS A 362 21.15 -15.66 -9.43
CA LYS A 362 22.44 -15.02 -9.12
C LYS A 362 22.37 -13.50 -9.13
N LYS A 363 21.47 -12.90 -9.92
CA LYS A 363 21.27 -11.44 -9.97
C LYS A 363 20.48 -10.92 -8.78
N ILE A 364 19.49 -11.69 -8.35
CA ILE A 364 18.83 -11.51 -7.06
C ILE A 364 19.87 -11.86 -5.99
N PHE A 365 19.92 -11.13 -4.89
CA PHE A 365 21.00 -11.10 -3.89
C PHE A 365 22.32 -10.45 -4.36
N ASN A 366 22.34 -9.73 -5.49
CA ASN A 366 23.53 -9.02 -6.01
C ASN A 366 23.18 -7.70 -6.76
N ALA A 367 22.02 -7.09 -6.49
CA ALA A 367 21.56 -5.90 -7.22
C ALA A 367 22.32 -4.60 -6.87
N ASP A 368 22.14 -3.55 -7.69
CA ASP A 368 22.73 -2.21 -7.47
C ASP A 368 22.30 -1.60 -6.12
N SER A 369 23.29 -1.12 -5.37
CA SER A 369 23.16 -0.71 -3.96
C SER A 369 22.20 0.46 -3.72
N THR A 370 22.07 1.40 -4.66
CA THR A 370 21.27 2.63 -4.44
C THR A 370 19.78 2.38 -4.67
N SER A 371 19.44 1.74 -5.79
CA SER A 371 18.04 1.41 -6.12
C SER A 371 17.47 0.38 -5.14
N MET A 372 18.29 -0.59 -4.74
CA MET A 372 17.96 -1.57 -3.70
C MET A 372 17.61 -0.87 -2.37
N ARG A 373 18.40 0.12 -1.94
CA ARG A 373 18.14 0.87 -0.69
C ARG A 373 16.80 1.59 -0.71
N LYS A 374 16.41 2.20 -1.84
CA LYS A 374 15.07 2.81 -2.00
C LYS A 374 13.94 1.79 -1.90
N ALA A 375 14.12 0.60 -2.48
CA ALA A 375 13.16 -0.48 -2.37
C ALA A 375 13.04 -1.01 -0.93
N MET A 376 14.16 -1.12 -0.21
CA MET A 376 14.17 -1.51 1.22
C MET A 376 13.40 -0.50 2.08
N LYS A 377 13.64 0.81 1.89
CA LYS A 377 12.88 1.87 2.55
C LYS A 377 11.39 1.76 2.23
N PHE A 378 11.03 1.53 0.98
CA PHE A 378 9.63 1.37 0.58
C PHE A 378 8.96 0.18 1.27
N ILE A 379 9.63 -0.97 1.32
CA ILE A 379 9.10 -2.18 1.99
C ILE A 379 8.87 -1.91 3.49
N ALA A 380 9.82 -1.27 4.16
CA ALA A 380 9.68 -0.92 5.58
C ALA A 380 8.51 0.05 5.80
N VAL A 381 8.42 1.13 5.00
CA VAL A 381 7.34 2.13 5.13
C VAL A 381 5.97 1.54 4.77
N HIS A 382 5.88 0.69 3.75
CA HIS A 382 4.60 0.10 3.36
C HIS A 382 4.15 -0.97 4.37
N THR A 383 5.07 -1.75 4.92
CA THR A 383 4.79 -2.63 6.06
C THR A 383 4.24 -1.84 7.26
N LEU A 384 4.90 -0.74 7.62
CA LEU A 384 4.47 0.16 8.69
C LEU A 384 3.09 0.78 8.45
N ALA A 385 2.81 1.20 7.20
CA ALA A 385 1.52 1.75 6.83
C ALA A 385 0.38 0.75 7.10
N HIS A 386 0.57 -0.52 6.71
CA HIS A 386 -0.41 -1.56 6.99
C HIS A 386 -0.63 -1.80 8.48
N MET A 387 0.45 -1.85 9.28
CA MET A 387 0.34 -1.98 10.74
C MET A 387 -0.58 -0.90 11.32
N ILE A 388 -0.38 0.36 10.91
CA ILE A 388 -1.16 1.50 11.40
C ILE A 388 -2.61 1.47 10.87
N MET A 389 -2.80 1.18 9.58
CA MET A 389 -4.12 1.18 8.95
C MET A 389 -5.03 0.08 9.50
N LEU A 390 -4.50 -1.13 9.72
CA LEU A 390 -5.26 -2.21 10.35
C LEU A 390 -5.73 -1.82 11.76
N GLY A 391 -4.89 -1.13 12.53
CA GLY A 391 -5.26 -0.59 13.84
C GLY A 391 -6.38 0.45 13.76
N LEU A 392 -6.25 1.42 12.84
CA LEU A 392 -7.24 2.47 12.63
C LEU A 392 -8.60 1.91 12.19
N TRP A 393 -8.62 1.02 11.20
CA TRP A 393 -9.86 0.41 10.71
C TRP A 393 -10.54 -0.44 11.77
N SER A 394 -9.77 -1.29 12.47
CA SER A 394 -10.30 -2.14 13.52
C SER A 394 -10.94 -1.32 14.65
N TYR A 395 -10.26 -0.26 15.10
CA TYR A 395 -10.77 0.58 16.19
C TYR A 395 -11.97 1.44 15.78
N LEU A 396 -11.92 2.06 14.60
CA LEU A 396 -12.97 2.96 14.13
C LEU A 396 -14.17 2.22 13.52
N GLY A 397 -14.06 0.90 13.29
CA GLY A 397 -15.08 0.13 12.58
C GLY A 397 -15.23 0.54 11.12
N LEU A 398 -14.16 1.03 10.51
CA LEU A 398 -14.15 1.56 9.13
C LEU A 398 -13.51 0.59 8.15
N SER A 399 -13.92 0.70 6.91
CA SER A 399 -13.28 0.05 5.77
C SER A 399 -12.31 0.99 5.05
N GLY A 400 -11.47 0.45 4.17
CA GLY A 400 -10.60 1.30 3.33
C GLY A 400 -11.35 2.13 2.28
N ASP A 401 -12.64 1.87 2.08
CA ASP A 401 -13.54 2.70 1.28
C ASP A 401 -13.93 4.01 1.98
N GLU A 402 -13.81 4.06 3.32
CA GLU A 402 -14.16 5.20 4.18
C GLU A 402 -12.91 5.92 4.72
N LEU A 403 -11.87 5.16 5.06
CA LEU A 403 -10.58 5.68 5.51
C LEU A 403 -9.46 5.08 4.66
N SER A 404 -8.97 5.82 3.68
CA SER A 404 -7.98 5.32 2.72
C SER A 404 -6.60 5.89 3.01
N TYR A 405 -5.56 5.29 2.43
CA TYR A 405 -4.21 5.83 2.49
C TYR A 405 -3.49 5.83 1.15
N VAL A 406 -2.45 6.66 1.04
CA VAL A 406 -1.48 6.66 -0.07
C VAL A 406 -0.06 6.82 0.44
N ILE A 407 0.88 6.09 -0.13
CA ILE A 407 2.32 6.28 0.10
C ILE A 407 2.88 7.09 -1.06
N LEU A 408 3.46 8.25 -0.73
CA LEU A 408 4.02 9.17 -1.70
C LEU A 408 5.55 9.31 -1.46
N PRO A 409 6.37 9.27 -2.52
CA PRO A 409 7.81 9.49 -2.39
C PRO A 409 8.12 10.93 -1.96
N ARG A 410 9.17 11.09 -1.14
CA ARG A 410 9.69 12.38 -0.64
C ARG A 410 11.21 12.34 -0.63
N ASP A 411 11.87 13.00 -1.57
CA ASP A 411 13.33 13.03 -1.77
C ASP A 411 14.02 11.65 -1.62
N GLU A 412 14.40 11.28 -0.39
CA GLU A 412 15.12 10.04 -0.02
C GLU A 412 14.25 9.01 0.74
N SER A 413 12.97 9.31 1.00
CA SER A 413 12.05 8.54 1.85
C SER A 413 10.61 8.56 1.31
N TYR A 414 9.64 8.21 2.15
CA TYR A 414 8.22 8.15 1.80
C TYR A 414 7.35 8.73 2.92
N ASP A 415 6.29 9.43 2.54
CA ASP A 415 5.23 9.87 3.44
C ASP A 415 4.00 8.97 3.28
N ILE A 416 3.37 8.61 4.39
CA ILE A 416 2.07 7.91 4.39
C ILE A 416 1.00 8.96 4.67
N TRP A 417 0.04 9.07 3.77
CA TRP A 417 -1.10 9.96 3.93
C TRP A 417 -2.35 9.12 4.15
N VAL A 418 -2.97 9.26 5.31
CA VAL A 418 -4.27 8.66 5.65
C VAL A 418 -5.32 9.76 5.54
N PHE A 419 -6.43 9.51 4.86
CA PHE A 419 -7.46 10.52 4.65
C PHE A 419 -8.86 9.90 4.62
N GLU A 420 -9.84 10.72 4.99
CA GLU A 420 -11.24 10.33 4.93
C GLU A 420 -11.71 10.39 3.48
N ALA A 421 -12.24 9.27 3.01
CA ALA A 421 -12.57 9.04 1.62
C ALA A 421 -13.84 9.76 1.15
N SER A 422 -14.28 10.82 1.81
CA SER A 422 -15.48 11.62 1.48
C SER A 422 -15.14 13.11 1.36
N SER A 423 -15.90 13.87 0.56
CA SER A 423 -15.77 15.34 0.55
C SER A 423 -16.30 15.91 1.86
N GLY A 424 -15.59 16.87 2.44
CA GLY A 424 -15.86 17.38 3.79
C GLY A 424 -15.36 16.48 4.93
N GLY A 425 -15.02 15.23 4.64
CA GLY A 425 -14.65 14.23 5.64
C GLY A 425 -15.85 13.64 6.39
N TYR A 426 -15.59 12.61 7.18
CA TYR A 426 -16.52 12.01 8.14
C TYR A 426 -16.33 12.57 9.56
N GLY A 427 -15.17 13.19 9.85
CA GLY A 427 -14.86 13.77 11.15
C GLY A 427 -14.14 12.85 12.13
N PHE A 428 -13.86 11.59 11.79
CA PHE A 428 -13.04 10.67 12.58
C PHE A 428 -11.62 11.18 12.78
N LEU A 429 -10.97 11.69 11.73
CA LEU A 429 -9.60 12.20 11.84
C LEU A 429 -9.56 13.51 12.65
N LYS A 430 -10.62 14.33 12.60
CA LYS A 430 -10.77 15.51 13.47
C LYS A 430 -10.92 15.09 14.92
N TYR A 431 -11.79 14.11 15.19
CA TYR A 431 -11.95 13.54 16.52
C TYR A 431 -10.63 13.02 17.08
N LEU A 432 -9.85 12.26 16.30
CA LEU A 432 -8.52 11.76 16.72
C LEU A 432 -7.50 12.89 16.92
N ALA A 433 -7.61 13.99 16.19
CA ALA A 433 -6.77 15.16 16.38
C ALA A 433 -7.09 15.93 17.68
N GLU A 434 -8.33 15.88 18.13
CA GLU A 434 -8.78 16.41 19.43
C GLU A 434 -8.46 15.46 20.59
N HIS A 435 -8.52 14.14 20.34
CA HIS A 435 -8.36 13.06 21.31
C HIS A 435 -7.11 12.23 21.02
N ARG A 436 -5.94 12.85 21.13
CA ARG A 436 -4.64 12.24 20.75
C ARG A 436 -4.29 11.00 21.57
N GLU A 437 -4.80 10.87 22.80
CA GLU A 437 -4.70 9.70 23.66
C GLU A 437 -5.42 8.49 23.05
N VAL A 438 -6.55 8.71 22.37
CA VAL A 438 -7.24 7.68 21.60
C VAL A 438 -6.35 7.23 20.45
N LEU A 439 -5.81 8.17 19.66
CA LEU A 439 -4.89 7.87 18.56
C LEU A 439 -3.66 7.07 19.05
N TYR A 440 -3.05 7.51 20.15
CA TYR A 440 -1.92 6.81 20.76
C TYR A 440 -2.27 5.36 21.11
N ARG A 441 -3.39 5.11 21.80
CA ARG A 441 -3.83 3.74 22.12
C ARG A 441 -4.07 2.89 20.88
N ILE A 442 -4.72 3.45 19.85
CA ILE A 442 -4.95 2.73 18.59
C ILE A 442 -3.63 2.28 17.99
N VAL A 443 -2.70 3.22 17.84
CA VAL A 443 -1.41 2.96 17.20
C VAL A 443 -0.59 2.00 18.07
N SER A 444 -0.47 2.22 19.37
CA SER A 444 0.22 1.31 20.29
C SER A 444 -0.35 -0.11 20.28
N ASN A 445 -1.67 -0.25 20.30
CA ASN A 445 -2.31 -1.56 20.20
C ASN A 445 -2.06 -2.23 18.86
N ALA A 446 -2.02 -1.45 17.77
CA ALA A 446 -1.68 -1.97 16.46
C ALA A 446 -0.29 -2.61 16.51
N PHE A 447 0.76 -1.89 16.92
CA PHE A 447 2.11 -2.45 17.01
C PHE A 447 2.19 -3.68 17.94
N ARG A 448 1.54 -3.66 19.11
CA ARG A 448 1.55 -4.80 20.05
C ARG A 448 0.84 -6.05 19.52
N ASN A 449 -0.20 -5.88 18.71
CA ASN A 449 -1.06 -6.97 18.25
C ASN A 449 -0.82 -7.34 16.78
N VAL A 450 0.18 -6.75 16.11
CA VAL A 450 0.34 -6.84 14.66
C VAL A 450 0.49 -8.27 14.17
N LEU A 451 1.05 -9.21 14.96
CA LEU A 451 1.23 -10.61 14.56
C LEU A 451 1.21 -11.55 15.78
N GLN A 452 0.44 -12.64 15.72
CA GLN A 452 0.68 -13.79 16.61
C GLN A 452 2.00 -14.48 16.20
N PRO A 453 2.87 -14.91 17.12
CA PRO A 453 4.21 -15.45 16.80
C PRO A 453 4.20 -16.57 15.76
N ASN A 454 3.14 -17.38 15.74
CA ASN A 454 3.02 -18.55 14.87
C ASN A 454 2.58 -18.21 13.43
N GLN A 455 2.22 -16.95 13.15
CA GLN A 455 1.74 -16.52 11.84
C GLN A 455 2.85 -16.08 10.88
N CYS A 456 4.09 -15.93 11.36
CA CYS A 456 5.22 -15.45 10.55
C CYS A 456 6.26 -16.53 10.25
N ILE A 457 5.96 -17.79 10.61
CA ILE A 457 6.89 -18.90 10.42
C ILE A 457 6.82 -19.32 8.95
N VAL A 458 7.90 -19.03 8.22
CA VAL A 458 8.11 -19.57 6.88
C VAL A 458 9.18 -20.65 6.97
N SER A 459 8.79 -21.89 7.27
CA SER A 459 9.71 -23.02 7.25
C SER A 459 9.19 -24.13 6.37
N VAL A 460 9.94 -24.46 5.33
CA VAL A 460 9.77 -25.70 4.56
C VAL A 460 10.99 -26.55 4.90
N ASP A 461 10.82 -27.61 5.69
CA ASP A 461 11.94 -28.49 5.99
C ASP A 461 12.31 -29.41 4.81
N SER A 462 13.50 -30.01 4.87
CA SER A 462 14.00 -30.94 3.85
C SER A 462 13.11 -32.19 3.72
N ASN A 463 12.47 -32.61 4.80
CA ASN A 463 11.53 -33.73 4.84
C ASN A 463 10.26 -33.44 4.03
N THR A 464 9.79 -32.19 4.02
CA THR A 464 8.63 -31.77 3.25
C THR A 464 8.93 -31.81 1.75
N LEU A 465 10.13 -31.38 1.33
CA LEU A 465 10.54 -31.42 -0.07
C LEU A 465 10.75 -32.86 -0.57
N SER A 466 11.30 -33.76 0.27
CA SER A 466 11.43 -35.18 -0.08
C SER A 466 10.05 -35.85 -0.17
N MET A 467 9.12 -35.52 0.73
CA MET A 467 7.73 -35.96 0.65
C MET A 467 7.07 -35.54 -0.66
N LEU A 468 7.24 -34.30 -1.11
CA LEU A 468 6.71 -33.82 -2.39
C LEU A 468 7.25 -34.62 -3.58
N ARG A 469 8.56 -34.91 -3.61
CA ARG A 469 9.17 -35.76 -4.66
C ARG A 469 8.62 -37.18 -4.66
N ASN A 470 8.37 -37.74 -3.47
CA ASN A 470 7.79 -39.09 -3.34
C ASN A 470 6.36 -39.13 -3.87
N ILE A 471 5.53 -38.12 -3.57
CA ILE A 471 4.15 -38.03 -4.07
C ILE A 471 4.11 -37.89 -5.59
N VAL A 472 5.03 -37.12 -6.17
CA VAL A 472 5.18 -37.01 -7.63
C VAL A 472 5.55 -38.36 -8.23
N SER A 473 6.51 -39.06 -7.62
CA SER A 473 6.99 -40.35 -8.09
C SER A 473 5.91 -41.43 -8.02
N SER A 474 5.14 -41.49 -6.93
CA SER A 474 4.03 -42.44 -6.78
C SER A 474 2.91 -42.15 -7.78
N THR A 475 2.52 -40.88 -7.93
CA THR A 475 1.50 -40.47 -8.90
C THR A 475 1.89 -40.87 -10.33
N ILE A 476 3.16 -40.72 -10.70
CA ILE A 476 3.65 -41.13 -12.03
C ILE A 476 3.66 -42.65 -12.18
N ALA A 477 4.03 -43.41 -11.14
CA ALA A 477 4.00 -44.86 -11.16
C ALA A 477 2.57 -45.39 -11.36
N ASP A 478 1.60 -44.84 -10.63
CA ASP A 478 0.18 -45.18 -10.74
C ASP A 478 -0.34 -44.90 -12.16
N LEU A 479 0.01 -43.74 -12.72
CA LEU A 479 -0.42 -43.35 -14.07
C LEU A 479 0.19 -44.23 -15.17
N ARG A 480 1.41 -44.73 -15.00
CA ARG A 480 2.02 -45.67 -15.96
C ARG A 480 1.29 -47.00 -16.02
N GLN A 481 0.64 -47.41 -14.94
CA GLN A 481 -0.16 -48.63 -14.85
C GLN A 481 -1.61 -48.43 -15.30
N ALA A 482 -2.07 -47.17 -15.41
CA ALA A 482 -3.42 -46.85 -15.83
C ALA A 482 -3.62 -47.07 -17.34
N SER A 483 -4.65 -47.83 -17.70
CA SER A 483 -5.02 -48.14 -19.10
C SER A 483 -5.62 -46.96 -19.87
N SER A 484 -5.80 -45.80 -19.24
CA SER A 484 -6.48 -44.61 -19.78
C SER A 484 -5.57 -43.60 -20.50
N LEU A 485 -4.25 -43.78 -20.49
CA LEU A 485 -3.28 -42.86 -21.08
C LEU A 485 -2.73 -43.34 -22.43
N SER A 486 -2.54 -42.41 -23.37
CA SER A 486 -1.89 -42.69 -24.65
C SER A 486 -0.37 -42.90 -24.50
N LYS A 487 0.27 -43.61 -25.45
CA LYS A 487 1.73 -43.77 -25.49
C LYS A 487 2.50 -42.44 -25.44
N GLN A 488 1.95 -41.40 -26.08
CA GLN A 488 2.55 -40.05 -26.06
C GLN A 488 2.42 -39.36 -24.70
N GLU A 489 1.36 -39.61 -23.95
CA GLU A 489 1.19 -39.09 -22.58
C GLU A 489 2.13 -39.79 -21.60
N ILE A 490 2.30 -41.11 -21.73
CA ILE A 490 3.24 -41.89 -20.92
C ILE A 490 4.68 -41.39 -21.13
N GLN A 491 5.09 -41.12 -22.38
CA GLN A 491 6.41 -40.52 -22.69
C GLN A 491 6.58 -39.11 -22.08
N ARG A 492 5.50 -38.34 -21.90
CA ARG A 492 5.56 -37.02 -21.26
C ARG A 492 5.73 -37.09 -19.75
N LEU A 493 5.34 -38.19 -19.09
CA LEU A 493 5.44 -38.33 -17.64
C LEU A 493 6.90 -38.18 -17.14
N ASP A 494 7.87 -38.69 -17.89
CA ASP A 494 9.29 -38.55 -17.54
C ASP A 494 9.80 -37.11 -17.66
N SER A 495 9.35 -36.40 -18.69
CA SER A 495 9.63 -34.96 -18.82
C SER A 495 9.01 -34.15 -17.69
N ILE A 496 7.77 -34.49 -17.30
CA ILE A 496 7.06 -33.88 -16.16
C ILE A 496 7.85 -34.11 -14.88
N ARG A 497 8.24 -35.35 -14.59
CA ARG A 497 9.06 -35.69 -13.41
C ARG A 497 10.31 -34.84 -13.34
N LYS A 498 11.09 -34.83 -14.41
CA LYS A 498 12.36 -34.09 -14.48
C LYS A 498 12.17 -32.59 -14.28
N GLN A 499 11.10 -32.01 -14.85
CA GLN A 499 10.79 -30.59 -14.67
C GLN A 499 10.32 -30.26 -13.24
N ILE A 500 9.51 -31.13 -12.60
CA ILE A 500 9.11 -30.98 -11.19
C ILE A 500 10.33 -31.12 -10.27
N ASP A 501 11.27 -32.01 -10.58
CA ASP A 501 12.50 -32.18 -9.81
C ASP A 501 13.39 -30.92 -9.88
N VAL A 502 13.51 -30.31 -11.07
CA VAL A 502 14.20 -29.02 -11.25
C VAL A 502 13.51 -27.91 -10.46
N LEU A 503 12.17 -27.80 -10.55
CA LEU A 503 11.40 -26.83 -9.77
C LEU A 503 11.65 -27.01 -8.26
N THR A 504 11.53 -28.24 -7.76
CA THR A 504 11.74 -28.56 -6.35
C THR A 504 13.17 -28.28 -5.91
N SER A 505 14.16 -28.55 -6.77
CA SER A 505 15.57 -28.24 -6.51
C SER A 505 15.81 -26.73 -6.38
N ARG A 506 15.26 -25.92 -7.30
CA ARG A 506 15.37 -24.46 -7.24
C ARG A 506 14.72 -23.88 -6.00
N ILE A 507 13.56 -24.39 -5.62
CA ILE A 507 12.88 -24.00 -4.37
C ILE A 507 13.72 -24.39 -3.15
N SER A 508 14.28 -25.60 -3.16
CA SER A 508 15.19 -26.07 -2.10
C SER A 508 16.43 -25.19 -1.98
N HIS A 509 17.03 -24.79 -3.10
CA HIS A 509 18.19 -23.90 -3.11
C HIS A 509 17.84 -22.53 -2.52
N LEU A 510 16.72 -21.94 -2.96
CA LEU A 510 16.24 -20.66 -2.44
C LEU A 510 16.06 -20.70 -0.92
N TYR A 511 15.46 -21.77 -0.39
CA TYR A 511 15.24 -21.93 1.04
C TYR A 511 16.54 -22.25 1.81
N ASN A 512 17.34 -23.21 1.34
CA ASN A 512 18.55 -23.63 2.06
C ASN A 512 19.64 -22.56 2.07
N THR A 513 19.76 -21.79 0.98
CA THR A 513 20.79 -20.75 0.84
C THR A 513 20.31 -19.40 1.39
N HIS A 514 19.05 -19.03 1.13
CA HIS A 514 18.55 -17.69 1.45
C HIS A 514 17.37 -17.68 2.43
N ARG A 515 16.91 -18.82 2.96
CA ARG A 515 15.80 -18.89 3.94
C ARG A 515 14.49 -18.21 3.51
N VAL A 516 14.27 -18.08 2.20
CA VAL A 516 13.03 -17.54 1.63
C VAL A 516 12.32 -18.60 0.78
N THR A 517 11.01 -18.43 0.60
CA THR A 517 10.17 -19.35 -0.20
C THR A 517 9.49 -18.60 -1.34
N PRO A 518 9.12 -19.27 -2.43
CA PRO A 518 8.36 -18.64 -3.50
C PRO A 518 6.88 -18.50 -3.13
N HIS A 519 6.21 -17.52 -3.73
CA HIS A 519 4.77 -17.35 -3.58
C HIS A 519 3.99 -18.51 -4.22
N ASN A 520 2.95 -19.02 -3.54
CA ASN A 520 2.12 -20.16 -3.99
C ASN A 520 1.58 -19.99 -5.43
N TYR A 521 1.12 -18.79 -5.79
CA TYR A 521 0.67 -18.43 -7.13
C TYR A 521 1.74 -18.68 -8.20
N THR A 522 3.00 -18.32 -7.94
CA THR A 522 4.11 -18.60 -8.86
C THR A 522 4.32 -20.09 -9.01
N VAL A 523 4.33 -20.85 -7.90
CA VAL A 523 4.44 -22.32 -7.92
C VAL A 523 3.29 -22.96 -8.71
N ASN A 524 2.06 -22.48 -8.54
CA ASN A 524 0.91 -22.98 -9.28
C ASN A 524 1.07 -22.77 -10.80
N ARG A 525 1.53 -21.59 -11.22
CA ARG A 525 1.78 -21.27 -12.64
C ARG A 525 2.86 -22.16 -13.24
N CYS A 526 3.91 -22.40 -12.48
CA CYS A 526 4.98 -23.31 -12.83
C CYS A 526 4.46 -24.72 -13.06
N LEU A 527 3.71 -25.27 -12.11
CA LEU A 527 3.09 -26.59 -12.24
C LEU A 527 2.11 -26.64 -13.42
N ALA A 528 1.35 -25.56 -13.67
CA ALA A 528 0.43 -25.47 -14.80
C ALA A 528 1.14 -25.48 -16.17
N LYS A 529 2.38 -24.97 -16.26
CA LYS A 529 3.24 -25.04 -17.45
C LYS A 529 3.87 -26.42 -17.63
N ILE A 530 4.31 -27.03 -16.52
CA ILE A 530 4.96 -28.35 -16.52
C ILE A 530 3.93 -29.45 -16.83
N ILE A 531 2.70 -29.32 -16.31
CA ILE A 531 1.62 -30.31 -16.40
C ILE A 531 0.48 -29.77 -17.29
N PRO A 532 0.60 -29.85 -18.62
CA PRO A 532 -0.40 -29.30 -19.54
C PRO A 532 -1.58 -30.25 -19.78
N GLY A 533 -2.71 -29.68 -20.21
CA GLY A 533 -3.83 -30.44 -20.78
C GLY A 533 -4.55 -31.37 -19.79
N LYS A 534 -4.98 -32.54 -20.28
CA LYS A 534 -5.75 -33.55 -19.52
C LYS A 534 -4.97 -34.18 -18.36
N LEU A 535 -3.64 -34.22 -18.45
CA LEU A 535 -2.78 -34.73 -17.38
C LEU A 535 -2.93 -33.94 -16.07
N LYS A 536 -3.36 -32.67 -16.12
CA LYS A 536 -3.54 -31.85 -14.92
C LYS A 536 -4.50 -32.48 -13.91
N GLU A 537 -5.58 -33.10 -14.37
CA GLU A 537 -6.59 -33.72 -13.49
C GLU A 537 -6.00 -34.86 -12.65
N HIS A 538 -5.12 -35.66 -13.26
CA HIS A 538 -4.42 -36.74 -12.59
C HIS A 538 -3.39 -36.26 -11.55
N PHE A 539 -2.89 -35.03 -11.69
CA PHE A 539 -1.90 -34.42 -10.80
C PHE A 539 -2.52 -33.46 -9.77
N ASN A 540 -3.85 -33.36 -9.66
CA ASN A 540 -4.49 -32.43 -8.70
C ASN A 540 -4.00 -32.64 -7.26
N LYS A 541 -3.87 -33.90 -6.81
CA LYS A 541 -3.32 -34.22 -5.46
C LYS A 541 -1.89 -33.69 -5.26
N VAL A 542 -1.05 -33.78 -6.30
CA VAL A 542 0.31 -33.24 -6.29
C VAL A 542 0.25 -31.72 -6.19
N ILE A 543 -0.54 -31.08 -7.06
CA ILE A 543 -0.69 -29.63 -7.10
C ILE A 543 -1.18 -29.11 -5.73
N ASP A 544 -2.24 -29.69 -5.18
CA ASP A 544 -2.79 -29.29 -3.88
C ASP A 544 -1.74 -29.40 -2.78
N LYS A 545 -0.97 -30.50 -2.74
CA LYS A 545 0.09 -30.66 -1.74
C LYS A 545 1.19 -29.60 -1.88
N PHE A 546 1.64 -29.30 -3.10
CA PHE A 546 2.58 -28.20 -3.34
C PHE A 546 2.02 -26.86 -2.85
N LEU A 547 0.76 -26.54 -3.17
CA LEU A 547 0.13 -25.29 -2.77
C LEU A 547 -0.03 -25.17 -1.25
N MET A 548 -0.34 -26.26 -0.56
CA MET A 548 -0.40 -26.31 0.90
C MET A 548 0.99 -26.10 1.53
N THR A 549 2.03 -26.72 0.98
CA THR A 549 3.41 -26.58 1.49
C THR A 549 3.94 -25.15 1.35
N PHE A 550 3.65 -24.47 0.24
CA PHE A 550 4.20 -23.13 -0.05
C PHE A 550 3.21 -22.00 0.22
N ASN A 551 2.23 -22.20 1.12
CA ASN A 551 1.23 -21.18 1.48
C ASN A 551 1.78 -20.07 2.41
N LEU A 552 3.07 -20.12 2.74
CA LEU A 552 3.74 -19.29 3.75
C LEU A 552 4.69 -18.26 3.13
N PHE A 553 4.32 -17.62 2.02
CA PHE A 553 5.14 -16.51 1.52
C PHE A 553 5.00 -15.30 2.44
N ASP A 554 6.10 -14.66 2.80
CA ASP A 554 6.09 -13.44 3.61
C ASP A 554 5.26 -12.37 2.88
N GLY A 555 4.08 -12.02 3.40
CA GLY A 555 3.11 -11.15 2.70
C GLY A 555 2.07 -11.85 1.79
N THR A 556 1.74 -13.13 2.01
CA THR A 556 0.77 -13.90 1.18
C THR A 556 -0.70 -13.45 1.29
N ILE A 557 -1.42 -13.61 0.17
CA ILE A 557 -2.85 -13.36 -0.12
C ILE A 557 -3.88 -13.98 0.85
N ASN A 558 -3.50 -14.84 1.80
CA ASN A 558 -4.44 -15.50 2.73
C ASN A 558 -4.12 -15.26 4.22
N TYR A 559 -3.09 -14.48 4.52
CA TYR A 559 -2.97 -13.86 5.82
C TYR A 559 -3.89 -12.65 5.85
N TYR A 560 -4.39 -12.28 7.02
CA TYR A 560 -5.27 -11.12 7.30
C TYR A 560 -4.73 -9.74 6.82
N PHE A 561 -3.70 -9.72 5.97
CA PHE A 561 -2.86 -8.60 5.59
C PHE A 561 -3.09 -8.10 4.15
N ILE A 562 -3.80 -8.83 3.29
CA ILE A 562 -4.11 -8.35 1.93
C ILE A 562 -5.43 -7.60 1.92
N GLU A 563 -5.33 -6.29 1.79
CA GLU A 563 -6.44 -5.37 1.91
C GLU A 563 -6.98 -5.05 0.52
N GLU A 564 -8.28 -5.22 0.29
CA GLU A 564 -8.92 -4.84 -0.97
C GLU A 564 -8.78 -3.33 -1.28
N SER A 565 -8.41 -2.54 -0.26
CA SER A 565 -8.23 -1.09 -0.31
C SER A 565 -6.75 -0.64 -0.29
N CYS A 566 -5.78 -1.56 -0.39
CA CYS A 566 -4.37 -1.19 -0.49
C CYS A 566 -4.07 -0.52 -1.85
N ILE A 567 -3.46 0.65 -1.80
CA ILE A 567 -3.21 1.49 -2.98
C ILE A 567 -2.11 0.97 -3.93
N SER A 568 -1.19 0.15 -3.42
CA SER A 568 -0.21 -0.54 -4.27
C SER A 568 -0.89 -1.60 -5.14
N GLY A 569 -2.14 -1.94 -4.84
CA GLY A 569 -2.92 -2.98 -5.49
C GLY A 569 -2.43 -4.38 -5.11
N PRO A 570 -3.28 -5.40 -5.34
CA PRO A 570 -3.04 -6.77 -4.86
C PRO A 570 -1.83 -7.46 -5.51
N PHE A 571 -1.23 -6.87 -6.55
CA PHE A 571 -0.11 -7.47 -7.27
C PHE A 571 1.26 -7.00 -6.80
N ILE A 572 1.35 -5.76 -6.29
CA ILE A 572 2.61 -5.24 -5.74
C ILE A 572 2.69 -5.56 -4.25
N GLN A 573 1.55 -5.55 -3.56
CA GLN A 573 1.48 -5.72 -2.12
C GLN A 573 2.28 -6.92 -1.57
N PRO A 574 2.25 -8.14 -2.17
CA PRO A 574 3.05 -9.26 -1.66
C PRO A 574 4.56 -8.98 -1.66
N PHE A 575 5.05 -8.12 -2.55
CA PHE A 575 6.46 -7.78 -2.67
C PHE A 575 6.85 -6.55 -1.84
N SER A 576 5.89 -5.71 -1.47
CA SER A 576 6.16 -4.45 -0.78
C SER A 576 5.82 -4.46 0.71
N VAL A 577 5.35 -5.59 1.24
CA VAL A 577 4.97 -5.73 2.65
C VAL A 577 5.55 -7.04 3.21
N SER A 578 5.99 -7.06 4.47
CA SER A 578 6.60 -8.22 5.12
C SER A 578 6.16 -8.38 6.58
N CYS A 579 5.69 -9.57 6.97
CA CYS A 579 5.39 -9.90 8.35
C CYS A 579 6.66 -10.11 9.19
N VAL A 580 7.74 -10.65 8.59
CA VAL A 580 9.03 -10.79 9.28
C VAL A 580 9.60 -9.42 9.65
N ILE A 581 9.58 -8.46 8.72
CA ILE A 581 10.04 -7.09 8.97
C ILE A 581 9.14 -6.39 9.99
N ALA A 582 7.81 -6.60 9.93
CA ALA A 582 6.87 -5.99 10.87
C ALA A 582 7.20 -6.33 12.33
N LYS A 583 7.68 -7.56 12.60
CA LYS A 583 8.12 -7.98 13.93
C LYS A 583 9.30 -7.13 14.43
N THR A 584 10.37 -7.00 13.64
CA THR A 584 11.55 -6.21 14.03
C THR A 584 11.22 -4.72 14.22
N ILE A 585 10.32 -4.18 13.39
CA ILE A 585 9.78 -2.82 13.59
C ILE A 585 9.10 -2.74 14.95
N SER A 586 8.18 -3.66 15.24
CA SER A 586 7.45 -3.70 16.51
C SER A 586 8.36 -3.78 17.73
N ASP A 587 9.43 -4.58 17.67
CA ASP A 587 10.37 -4.77 18.79
C ASP A 587 11.13 -3.47 19.13
N GLY A 588 11.39 -2.60 18.14
CA GLY A 588 12.16 -1.37 18.31
C GLY A 588 11.32 -0.10 18.53
N VAL A 589 10.09 -0.05 18.01
CA VAL A 589 9.16 1.07 18.22
C VAL A 589 8.69 1.07 19.68
N PHE A 590 8.42 2.26 20.25
CA PHE A 590 8.07 2.47 21.66
C PHE A 590 9.20 2.20 22.68
N GLN A 591 10.39 1.77 22.27
CA GLN A 591 11.53 1.74 23.18
C GLN A 591 11.88 3.18 23.62
N SER A 592 11.73 3.45 24.92
CA SER A 592 11.81 4.79 25.50
C SER A 592 13.21 5.20 25.96
N GLY A 593 14.10 4.25 26.23
CA GLY A 593 15.45 4.55 26.73
C GLY A 593 16.35 5.20 25.67
N LEU A 594 16.94 6.36 26.00
CA LEU A 594 17.93 7.00 25.13
C LEU A 594 19.29 6.31 25.30
N LYS A 595 19.91 5.92 24.19
CA LYS A 595 21.27 5.39 24.19
C LYS A 595 22.29 6.52 24.36
N LYS A 596 23.36 6.24 25.12
CA LYS A 596 24.50 7.15 25.28
C LYS A 596 25.38 7.18 24.01
N PRO A 597 26.06 8.31 23.75
CA PRO A 597 25.93 9.61 24.43
C PRO A 597 24.57 10.28 24.15
N LEU A 598 24.01 10.97 25.16
CA LEU A 598 22.66 11.56 25.09
C LEU A 598 22.57 12.78 24.15
N LYS A 599 23.69 13.42 23.83
CA LYS A 599 23.74 14.63 23.00
C LYS A 599 22.98 14.49 21.68
N LYS A 600 23.25 13.42 20.92
CA LYS A 600 22.62 13.18 19.61
C LYS A 600 21.10 12.99 19.70
N PRO A 601 20.57 12.02 20.49
CA PRO A 601 19.13 11.84 20.59
C PRO A 601 18.40 13.06 21.15
N VAL A 602 18.99 13.79 22.11
CA VAL A 602 18.39 15.04 22.65
C VAL A 602 18.28 16.11 21.56
N ILE A 603 19.33 16.32 20.76
CA ILE A 603 19.30 17.26 19.62
C ILE A 603 18.21 16.87 18.62
N GLU A 604 18.11 15.59 18.27
CA GLU A 604 17.11 15.14 17.30
C GLU A 604 15.68 15.38 17.80
N TRP A 605 15.41 15.16 19.08
CA TRP A 605 14.11 15.50 19.67
C TRP A 605 13.86 17.02 19.71
N ILE A 606 14.87 17.84 20.00
CA ILE A 606 14.76 19.29 19.90
C ILE A 606 14.39 19.70 18.47
N GLU A 607 15.07 19.16 17.46
CA GLU A 607 14.83 19.47 16.05
C GLU A 607 13.43 19.06 15.53
N GLU A 608 12.73 18.17 16.25
CA GLU A 608 11.35 17.80 15.93
C GLU A 608 10.32 18.89 16.27
N ALA A 609 10.66 19.83 17.16
CA ALA A 609 9.73 20.87 17.60
C ALA A 609 9.25 21.76 16.43
N LYS A 610 7.96 22.06 16.41
CA LYS A 610 7.31 22.98 15.45
C LYS A 610 6.64 24.16 16.13
N SER A 611 6.30 24.03 17.40
CA SER A 611 5.50 25.01 18.15
C SER A 611 6.17 25.43 19.45
N SER A 612 6.67 24.49 20.26
CA SER A 612 7.27 24.83 21.55
C SER A 612 8.28 23.81 22.04
N ILE A 613 9.25 24.31 22.82
CA ILE A 613 10.17 23.52 23.63
C ILE A 613 10.18 24.10 25.04
N ASP A 614 9.86 23.28 26.03
CA ASP A 614 9.92 23.64 27.44
C ASP A 614 11.04 22.86 28.11
N ILE A 615 12.01 23.55 28.69
CA ILE A 615 13.21 22.97 29.29
C ILE A 615 13.22 23.33 30.76
N SER A 616 13.33 22.32 31.64
CA SER A 616 13.69 22.52 33.04
C SER A 616 15.05 21.89 33.30
N THR A 617 15.95 22.63 33.94
CA THR A 617 17.25 22.09 34.34
C THR A 617 17.76 22.68 35.65
N TRP A 618 18.48 21.86 36.41
CA TRP A 618 19.09 22.28 37.68
C TRP A 618 20.41 23.03 37.45
N VAL A 619 21.24 22.54 36.52
CA VAL A 619 22.51 23.17 36.13
C VAL A 619 22.54 23.37 34.62
N LEU A 620 22.92 24.58 34.19
CA LEU A 620 23.03 24.97 32.78
C LEU A 620 24.50 25.21 32.41
N SER A 621 25.03 24.44 31.46
CA SER A 621 26.40 24.59 30.97
C SER A 621 26.51 24.17 29.50
N ILE A 622 26.04 25.04 28.60
CA ILE A 622 26.03 24.79 27.14
C ILE A 622 26.75 25.88 26.35
N HIS A 623 27.40 26.84 27.00
CA HIS A 623 28.14 27.91 26.33
C HIS A 623 29.25 27.38 25.40
N ASP A 624 29.82 26.20 25.68
CA ASP A 624 30.80 25.51 24.82
C ASP A 624 30.18 24.41 23.93
N ASN A 625 28.85 24.33 23.87
CA ASN A 625 28.12 23.31 23.14
C ASN A 625 27.28 23.91 22.00
N ASP A 626 27.98 24.15 20.89
CA ASP A 626 27.43 24.69 19.65
C ASP A 626 26.17 23.97 19.16
N ASP A 627 26.09 22.66 19.31
CA ASP A 627 25.08 21.88 18.58
C ASP A 627 23.67 22.03 19.17
N ILE A 628 23.54 22.16 20.49
CA ILE A 628 22.23 22.37 21.13
C ILE A 628 21.73 23.77 20.82
N ILE A 629 22.60 24.78 20.91
CA ILE A 629 22.25 26.16 20.59
C ILE A 629 21.86 26.28 19.12
N LYS A 630 22.59 25.61 18.20
CA LYS A 630 22.23 25.53 16.78
C LYS A 630 20.88 24.85 16.57
N ALA A 631 20.59 23.76 17.27
CA ALA A 631 19.31 23.06 17.18
C ALA A 631 18.15 23.94 17.67
N LEU A 632 18.30 24.59 18.83
CA LEU A 632 17.33 25.54 19.37
C LEU A 632 17.12 26.74 18.44
N LYS A 633 18.19 27.32 17.90
CA LYS A 633 18.13 28.41 16.91
C LYS A 633 17.37 28.00 15.65
N LYS A 634 17.61 26.78 15.15
CA LYS A 634 16.94 26.23 13.96
C LYS A 634 15.43 26.06 14.17
N VAL A 635 14.98 25.60 15.34
CA VAL A 635 13.53 25.49 15.59
C VAL A 635 12.89 26.85 15.86
N CYS A 636 13.61 27.77 16.49
CA CYS A 636 13.22 29.17 16.62
C CYS A 636 13.00 29.87 15.28
N SER A 637 13.93 29.68 14.32
CA SER A 637 13.79 30.24 12.97
C SER A 637 12.58 29.66 12.22
N ASN A 638 12.08 28.49 12.65
CA ASN A 638 10.87 27.86 12.13
C ASN A 638 9.59 28.22 12.91
N GLY A 639 9.68 29.14 13.88
CA GLY A 639 8.55 29.68 14.64
C GLY A 639 8.25 29.00 15.98
N ALA A 640 9.03 27.99 16.40
CA ALA A 640 8.86 27.37 17.71
C ALA A 640 9.29 28.33 18.83
N LYS A 641 8.60 28.32 19.98
CA LYS A 641 8.98 29.10 21.19
C LYS A 641 9.78 28.24 22.17
N VAL A 642 10.79 28.83 22.83
CA VAL A 642 11.60 28.13 23.82
C VAL A 642 11.35 28.74 25.21
N ARG A 643 11.01 27.91 26.19
CA ARG A 643 10.88 28.31 27.60
C ARG A 643 11.91 27.56 28.43
N LEU A 644 12.77 28.29 29.13
CA LEU A 644 13.83 27.73 29.97
C LEU A 644 13.58 28.06 31.45
N LEU A 645 13.28 27.03 32.23
CA LEU A 645 13.09 27.11 33.66
C LEU A 645 14.37 26.65 34.38
N LEU A 646 14.95 27.55 35.17
CA LEU A 646 16.17 27.31 35.94
C LEU A 646 15.86 27.11 37.42
N GLY A 647 16.60 26.20 38.05
CA GLY A 647 16.59 26.01 39.48
C GLY A 647 17.74 26.76 40.18
N ARG A 648 17.65 26.89 41.50
CA ARG A 648 18.71 27.49 42.34
C ARG A 648 20.06 26.75 42.30
N GLY A 649 20.14 25.58 41.67
CA GLY A 649 21.39 24.85 41.47
C GLY A 649 22.46 25.59 40.69
N ILE A 650 22.07 26.60 39.92
CA ILE A 650 23.02 27.50 39.26
C ILE A 650 23.89 28.29 40.26
N PHE A 651 23.46 28.40 41.52
CA PHE A 651 24.20 29.04 42.60
C PHE A 651 24.93 28.04 43.52
N SER A 652 25.06 26.76 43.11
CA SER A 652 25.71 25.74 43.96
C SER A 652 27.19 26.00 44.17
N ASP A 653 27.86 26.59 43.18
CA ASP A 653 29.26 27.00 43.22
C ASP A 653 29.55 28.06 42.13
N ASP A 654 30.72 28.70 42.22
CA ASP A 654 31.13 29.79 41.32
C ASP A 654 31.28 29.34 39.85
N ASN A 655 31.65 28.08 39.61
CA ASN A 655 31.84 27.57 38.25
C ASN A 655 30.49 27.31 37.57
N ALA A 656 29.54 26.70 38.30
CA ALA A 656 28.17 26.50 37.84
C ALA A 656 27.49 27.84 37.55
N TYR A 657 27.69 28.84 38.42
CA TYR A 657 27.18 30.19 38.25
C TYR A 657 27.73 30.88 37.01
N THR A 658 29.06 30.90 36.86
CA THR A 658 29.76 31.49 35.72
C THR A 658 29.33 30.85 34.41
N SER A 659 29.23 29.50 34.38
CA SER A 659 28.79 28.77 33.20
C SER A 659 27.33 29.04 32.82
N ALA A 660 26.46 29.17 33.82
CA ALA A 660 25.05 29.50 33.60
C ALA A 660 24.90 30.91 32.99
N ILE A 661 25.61 31.92 33.52
CA ILE A 661 25.64 33.27 32.95
C ILE A 661 26.12 33.25 31.50
N ASN A 662 27.25 32.58 31.22
CA ASN A 662 27.79 32.49 29.87
C ASN A 662 26.82 31.80 28.91
N SER A 663 26.15 30.74 29.37
CA SER A 663 25.15 30.01 28.59
C SER A 663 23.93 30.89 28.30
N LEU A 664 23.46 31.67 29.27
CA LEU A 664 22.34 32.59 29.11
C LEU A 664 22.66 33.77 28.19
N LYS A 665 23.86 34.34 28.29
CA LYS A 665 24.34 35.38 27.35
C LYS A 665 24.31 34.85 25.93
N ARG A 666 24.87 33.66 25.72
CA ARG A 666 24.91 33.02 24.40
C ARG A 666 23.51 32.68 23.88
N LEU A 667 22.64 32.11 24.71
CA LEU A 667 21.25 31.82 24.32
C LEU A 667 20.48 33.10 23.97
N SER A 668 20.61 34.16 24.77
CA SER A 668 19.94 35.44 24.53
C SER A 668 20.41 36.08 23.22
N GLN A 669 21.70 36.00 22.91
CA GLN A 669 22.27 36.49 21.66
C GLN A 669 21.77 35.70 20.43
N GLU A 670 21.71 34.36 20.54
CA GLU A 670 21.43 33.49 19.39
C GLU A 670 19.92 33.27 19.13
N LEU A 671 19.09 33.28 20.18
CA LEU A 671 17.65 33.04 20.08
C LEU A 671 16.81 34.33 20.15
N ASN A 672 17.35 35.42 20.69
CA ASN A 672 16.65 36.70 20.83
C ASN A 672 15.25 36.53 21.46
N GLN A 673 14.20 37.11 20.88
CA GLN A 673 12.80 37.04 21.37
C GLN A 673 12.14 35.65 21.28
N CYS A 674 12.88 34.62 20.84
CA CYS A 674 12.35 33.25 20.80
C CYS A 674 12.39 32.55 22.15
N ILE A 675 13.31 32.94 23.04
CA ILE A 675 13.51 32.31 24.34
C ILE A 675 12.96 33.18 25.48
N GLU A 676 12.21 32.58 26.39
CA GLU A 676 11.87 33.15 27.70
C GLU A 676 12.59 32.32 28.77
N VAL A 677 13.17 33.00 29.76
CA VAL A 677 13.92 32.37 30.84
C VAL A 677 13.30 32.78 32.17
N ARG A 678 13.06 31.79 33.06
CA ARG A 678 12.58 32.04 34.42
C ARG A 678 13.40 31.29 35.47
N LEU A 679 13.55 31.89 36.65
CA LEU A 679 14.19 31.29 37.82
C LEU A 679 13.14 30.89 38.85
N TYR A 680 13.12 29.61 39.21
CA TYR A 680 12.29 29.13 40.32
C TYR A 680 13.03 29.29 41.65
N ASN A 681 12.53 30.15 42.53
CA ASN A 681 13.16 30.51 43.81
C ASN A 681 12.36 30.10 45.06
N LYS A 682 11.18 29.48 44.90
CA LYS A 682 10.31 29.05 46.02
C LYS A 682 10.64 27.65 46.58
N GLY A 683 11.71 27.02 46.11
CA GLY A 683 12.18 25.70 46.53
C GLY A 683 13.34 25.18 45.69
N GLN A 684 13.70 23.90 45.85
CA GLN A 684 14.76 23.26 45.06
C GLN A 684 14.20 22.59 43.78
N LEU A 685 14.25 23.30 42.65
CA LEU A 685 13.89 22.74 41.34
C LEU A 685 14.96 21.76 40.84
N HIS A 686 14.90 20.49 41.24
CA HIS A 686 15.85 19.47 40.75
C HIS A 686 15.38 18.75 39.46
N ALA A 687 14.30 19.22 38.83
CA ALA A 687 13.75 18.63 37.62
C ALA A 687 14.65 18.83 36.39
N LYS A 688 14.84 17.76 35.63
CA LYS A 688 15.63 17.71 34.40
C LYS A 688 14.78 17.13 33.30
N MET A 689 14.16 18.00 32.52
CA MET A 689 13.23 17.58 31.48
C MET A 689 13.21 18.53 30.29
N ILE A 690 12.85 17.98 29.14
CA ILE A 690 12.64 18.68 27.88
C ILE A 690 11.30 18.21 27.32
N ILE A 691 10.33 19.11 27.18
CA ILE A 691 9.03 18.83 26.59
C ILE A 691 9.00 19.41 25.17
N VAL A 692 8.70 18.58 24.18
CA VAL A 692 8.68 18.94 22.76
C VAL A 692 7.24 18.94 22.26
N ASP A 693 6.77 20.08 21.75
CA ASP A 693 5.43 20.30 21.17
C ASP A 693 4.27 19.79 22.05
N LYS A 694 4.50 19.64 23.36
CA LYS A 694 3.59 18.99 24.31
C LYS A 694 3.19 17.57 23.89
N VAL A 695 3.93 16.89 23.00
CA VAL A 695 3.69 15.53 22.51
C VAL A 695 4.72 14.51 22.98
N ALA A 696 5.87 14.97 23.46
CA ALA A 696 6.90 14.12 24.05
C ALA A 696 7.60 14.83 25.21
N THR A 697 7.96 14.08 26.25
CA THR A 697 8.79 14.54 27.37
C THR A 697 10.03 13.68 27.45
N ILE A 698 11.21 14.28 27.34
CA ILE A 698 12.48 13.65 27.69
C ILE A 698 12.76 13.98 29.15
N GLN A 699 12.95 12.98 30.01
CA GLN A 699 13.32 13.21 31.40
C GLN A 699 14.36 12.21 31.87
N GLY A 700 15.12 12.56 32.91
CA GLY A 700 16.18 11.69 33.42
C GLY A 700 17.08 12.36 34.45
N SER A 701 18.28 11.82 34.62
CA SER A 701 19.29 12.38 35.55
C SER A 701 20.15 13.48 34.92
N PHE A 702 20.09 13.66 33.59
CA PHE A 702 20.96 14.55 32.84
C PHE A 702 20.64 16.03 33.08
N ASN A 703 21.62 16.81 33.53
CA ASN A 703 21.54 18.27 33.45
C ASN A 703 21.78 18.74 32.01
N LEU A 704 21.40 19.99 31.69
CA LEU A 704 21.70 20.57 30.39
C LEU A 704 23.15 21.09 30.38
N THR A 705 24.09 20.15 30.45
CA THR A 705 25.54 20.41 30.45
C THR A 705 26.24 19.58 29.39
N LYS A 706 27.40 20.06 28.90
CA LYS A 706 28.24 19.29 27.96
C LYS A 706 28.58 17.90 28.52
N ALA A 707 29.06 17.84 29.77
CA ALA A 707 29.46 16.60 30.43
C ALA A 707 28.30 15.59 30.57
N ALA A 708 27.12 16.04 31.02
CA ALA A 708 25.94 15.17 31.15
C ALA A 708 25.52 14.54 29.82
N LEU A 709 25.65 15.28 28.72
CA LEU A 709 25.22 14.82 27.41
C LEU A 709 26.25 13.98 26.66
N THR A 710 27.53 14.04 27.04
CA THR A 710 28.62 13.34 26.32
C THR A 710 29.36 12.29 27.13
N SER A 711 29.71 12.56 28.38
CA SER A 711 30.68 11.76 29.15
C SER A 711 30.09 11.11 30.40
N ASN A 712 29.18 11.77 31.10
CA ASN A 712 28.66 11.27 32.37
C ASN A 712 27.77 10.04 32.19
N ILE A 713 27.69 9.24 33.25
CA ILE A 713 26.76 8.11 33.31
C ILE A 713 25.38 8.63 33.69
N GLU A 714 24.62 9.11 32.70
CA GLU A 714 23.24 9.57 32.89
C GLU A 714 22.19 8.53 32.46
N THR A 715 20.96 8.66 32.92
CA THR A 715 19.80 7.97 32.34
C THR A 715 18.85 8.99 31.75
N ALA A 716 18.21 8.65 30.63
CA ALA A 716 17.17 9.46 30.02
C ALA A 716 16.14 8.56 29.34
N GLN A 717 14.88 8.95 29.45
CA GLN A 717 13.74 8.28 28.82
C GLN A 717 12.89 9.29 28.07
N VAL A 718 12.34 8.86 26.93
CA VAL A 718 11.27 9.59 26.23
C VAL A 718 9.92 9.03 26.67
N ILE A 719 9.05 9.91 27.11
CA ILE A 719 7.65 9.66 27.37
C ILE A 719 6.85 10.23 26.21
N ILE A 720 5.97 9.42 25.65
CA ILE A 720 5.11 9.79 24.53
C ILE A 720 3.64 9.45 24.75
N ASP A 721 3.31 8.84 25.90
CA ASP A 721 1.92 8.65 26.31
C ASP A 721 1.29 10.04 26.54
N PRO A 722 0.24 10.42 25.78
CA PRO A 722 -0.32 11.75 25.88
C PRO A 722 -0.80 12.16 27.27
N GLU A 723 -1.22 11.21 28.12
CA GLU A 723 -1.63 11.48 29.50
C GLU A 723 -0.43 11.77 30.40
N GLU A 724 0.66 11.00 30.25
CA GLU A 724 1.89 11.26 31.01
C GLU A 724 2.55 12.57 30.58
N VAL A 725 2.59 12.85 29.27
CA VAL A 725 3.10 14.12 28.76
C VAL A 725 2.24 15.28 29.26
N ARG A 726 0.91 15.13 29.33
CA ARG A 726 0.02 16.15 29.90
C ARG A 726 0.39 16.46 31.35
N ARG A 727 0.65 15.44 32.18
CA ARG A 727 1.12 15.64 33.56
C ARG A 727 2.45 16.40 33.63
N SER A 728 3.41 16.06 32.76
CA SER A 728 4.68 16.80 32.68
C SER A 728 4.47 18.27 32.30
N VAL A 729 3.57 18.54 31.35
CA VAL A 729 3.21 19.90 30.95
C VAL A 729 2.58 20.66 32.12
N GLU A 730 1.60 20.06 32.81
CA GLU A 730 0.93 20.69 33.95
C GLU A 730 1.90 21.05 35.07
N GLU A 731 2.83 20.14 35.39
CA GLU A 731 3.87 20.42 36.39
C GLU A 731 4.81 21.53 35.93
N PHE A 732 5.23 21.54 34.65
CA PHE A 732 6.03 22.64 34.11
C PHE A 732 5.29 23.97 34.21
N GLU A 733 4.03 24.04 33.78
CA GLU A 733 3.24 25.29 33.81
C GLU A 733 3.05 25.81 35.23
N LYS A 734 2.82 24.92 36.20
CA LYS A 734 2.73 25.29 37.63
C LYS A 734 4.01 25.96 38.09
N LEU A 735 5.16 25.31 37.90
CA LEU A 735 6.46 25.84 38.30
C LEU A 735 6.84 27.11 37.52
N TRP A 736 6.48 27.18 36.24
CA TRP A 736 6.70 28.33 35.38
C TRP A 736 5.95 29.58 35.85
N ASN A 737 4.69 29.41 36.28
CA ASN A 737 3.86 30.50 36.79
C ASN A 737 4.31 30.99 38.18
N GLU A 738 4.98 30.14 38.95
CA GLU A 738 5.55 30.50 40.25
C GLU A 738 6.95 31.13 40.16
N ALA A 739 7.62 31.03 39.02
CA ALA A 739 8.98 31.48 38.78
C ALA A 739 9.07 32.95 38.29
N GLU A 740 10.23 33.57 38.55
CA GLU A 740 10.50 34.97 38.21
C GLU A 740 11.20 35.08 36.85
N ALA A 741 10.81 36.06 36.03
CA ALA A 741 11.40 36.27 34.71
C ALA A 741 12.82 36.86 34.80
N ILE A 742 13.75 36.27 34.04
CA ILE A 742 15.11 36.78 33.84
C ILE A 742 15.15 37.50 32.50
N ARG A 743 15.38 38.82 32.50
CA ARG A 743 15.41 39.64 31.26
C ARG A 743 16.82 39.82 30.73
N ARG A 744 17.82 39.82 31.61
CA ARG A 744 19.26 39.88 31.31
C ARG A 744 19.99 38.83 32.11
N ALA A 745 21.11 38.32 31.60
CA ALA A 745 21.92 37.35 32.33
C ALA A 745 22.39 37.90 33.69
N GLU A 746 22.57 39.22 33.77
CA GLU A 746 22.94 39.96 34.98
C GLU A 746 21.82 39.97 36.04
N ASP A 747 20.55 39.75 35.68
CA ASP A 747 19.42 39.71 36.64
C ASP A 747 19.51 38.48 37.57
N LEU A 748 20.38 37.52 37.27
CA LEU A 748 20.72 36.43 38.19
C LEU A 748 21.50 36.89 39.43
N THR A 749 22.12 38.08 39.40
CA THR A 749 22.90 38.63 40.52
C THR A 749 22.03 39.24 41.62
N SER A 750 20.84 39.77 41.28
CA SER A 750 19.96 40.48 42.23
C SER A 750 19.10 39.56 43.10
N ASN A 751 19.13 38.26 42.82
CA ASN A 751 18.32 37.23 43.48
C ASN A 751 19.13 36.31 44.43
N GLN A 752 20.33 36.77 44.85
CA GLN A 752 21.13 36.16 45.92
C GLN A 752 20.47 36.33 47.30
#